data_AF-A0A3M7FZY6-F1
#
_entry.id   AF-A0A3M7FZY6-F1
#
_cell.length_a   1.000
_cell.length_b   1.000
_cell.length_c   1.000
_cell.angle_alpha   90.00
_cell.angle_beta   90.00
_cell.angle_gamma   90.00
#
_symmetry.space_group_name_H-M   'P 1'
#
loop_
_entity.id
_entity.type
_entity.pdbx_description
1 polymer ?
#
loop_
_entity_poly.entity_id
_entity_poly.type
_entity_poly.pdbx_seq_one_letter_code
_entity_poly.pdbx_strand_id
1 'polypeptide(L)'
;MSTMNHITKVALVGAGGHVGEFIAKELLNTGKHSITALTRKDSKSNIPNGLHIAEIDYEDPSTIVEALKGHDALVIVLGGAAPPDQQSKLIRAAAEAEVHWILPNEWSPDTAHEALLKDVPIFAPKANAREEIERTGGKCSYISVVTGFWYEWSLAIPAAYGCDFINRTFTFFDDGEIKTSMSTWPQVGRAVARLLSLPLSPEGDGQGKCLEALKNNVVYVRSFTISQKDMFAAALRATGTRESDWQIKHEPAQERFAAGLETMKTGDRLGFAKMLYSRIFFSDGVGNFEASKGTVNKMLNLPEEDLDEASRVAVRRSPRRRSARNVGQKSTLYRLGSRRDVSKQPEELFPAQRWEKTPRNNPQWFMSLIQRVTSIEGTDRQPPQLPDDWLSPNLSPHRQTNGYGTINNNYAPPPHRDWPQHSLRGKGSVRSLRHVISYDALSHHGEASQATHPTGGKAAYKVGTYKRFAQVVFTVVACWLASGIVFGFAALKPVLISEGVYRELCTPEELEADVEVCYAQDLRMNFFFAVASTTCNVSALPVGTILDRYGPRVCAVIGSFCLAVGSILMGYAFKIPEFDGYIMGNVFLALGGTFVFLPSFSIANAFPMYAGTIVATVTGAFDASAAVFLFYRIIYEATEGRFTPEKFFFAYLVVPAIILVAQVTLMTPDGYKSVPQLEAKYERAEDATRDVHDSDDELSDNEVRKLRAQRREHRESKLAELDKLLGDADFREARENKEEERHAASGVWGALHGKSAREQMLSPWFILMTLLTVLQMLRMNFFIATIRTQYEVMLGSEKLSKNINSFFDIALPVGGVAATPFIGMLLDNASTGNMLAVLVALVTLVGFFGSLPFYWAGFVNVIFFVLLRPLYYSAMSDYATKVFGFATFGKIYGTIICLSGLVNLFQPAIDALNYDAFHGNPIPINAFFAILGTVIGIILVVFVQVQGRKVMKQIAKEEEALERRRGVPESIAESEFE
;
A
#
# COMPACT_ATOMS: atom_id res chain seq x y z
N MET A 1 -21.28 -20.41 -45.79
CA MET A 1 -21.17 -18.95 -45.64
C MET A 1 -19.75 -18.57 -46.00
N SER A 2 -19.54 -17.56 -46.85
CA SER A 2 -18.20 -17.00 -47.08
C SER A 2 -17.75 -16.29 -45.81
N THR A 3 -16.72 -16.80 -45.15
CA THR A 3 -16.03 -16.09 -44.06
C THR A 3 -15.51 -14.78 -44.62
N MET A 4 -15.98 -13.65 -44.10
CA MET A 4 -15.50 -12.34 -44.57
C MET A 4 -14.04 -12.20 -44.20
N ASN A 5 -13.17 -12.08 -45.21
CA ASN A 5 -11.72 -11.99 -45.04
C ASN A 5 -11.28 -10.58 -44.61
N HIS A 6 -12.02 -9.88 -43.76
CA HIS A 6 -11.67 -8.56 -43.22
C HIS A 6 -12.31 -8.34 -41.85
N ILE A 7 -11.80 -7.37 -41.09
CA ILE A 7 -12.39 -6.92 -39.82
C ILE A 7 -13.78 -6.35 -40.10
N THR A 8 -14.77 -6.71 -39.26
CA THR A 8 -16.17 -6.25 -39.41
C THR A 8 -16.72 -5.55 -38.17
N LYS A 9 -16.23 -5.92 -36.97
CA LYS A 9 -16.65 -5.34 -35.70
C LYS A 9 -15.46 -4.76 -34.94
N VAL A 10 -15.50 -3.45 -34.71
CA VAL A 10 -14.42 -2.70 -34.09
C VAL A 10 -14.91 -2.06 -32.79
N ALA A 11 -14.30 -2.44 -31.65
CA ALA A 11 -14.44 -1.70 -30.41
C ALA A 11 -13.46 -0.52 -30.40
N LEU A 12 -13.93 0.68 -30.07
CA LEU A 12 -13.13 1.92 -30.05
C LEU A 12 -13.24 2.60 -28.68
N VAL A 13 -12.13 2.61 -27.94
CA VAL A 13 -11.99 3.41 -26.72
C VAL A 13 -11.58 4.83 -27.12
N GLY A 14 -12.22 5.84 -26.53
CA GLY A 14 -11.85 7.24 -26.74
C GLY A 14 -12.40 7.89 -28.02
N ALA A 15 -13.50 7.37 -28.57
CA ALA A 15 -14.14 7.87 -29.80
C ALA A 15 -14.50 9.37 -29.80
N GLY A 16 -14.71 9.98 -28.63
CA GLY A 16 -14.94 11.43 -28.46
C GLY A 16 -13.69 12.23 -28.07
N GLY A 17 -12.49 11.70 -28.27
CA GLY A 17 -11.21 12.39 -28.06
C GLY A 17 -10.63 12.94 -29.38
N HIS A 18 -9.68 13.87 -29.30
CA HIS A 18 -9.19 14.65 -30.45
C HIS A 18 -8.81 13.83 -31.70
N VAL A 19 -8.09 12.72 -31.56
CA VAL A 19 -7.79 11.81 -32.70
C VAL A 19 -8.83 10.71 -32.87
N GLY A 20 -9.52 10.34 -31.79
CA GLY A 20 -10.53 9.29 -31.77
C GLY A 20 -11.76 9.63 -32.62
N GLU A 21 -12.13 10.92 -32.70
CA GLU A 21 -13.20 11.40 -33.57
C GLU A 21 -12.87 11.14 -35.05
N PHE A 22 -11.63 11.42 -35.48
CA PHE A 22 -11.20 11.17 -36.86
C PHE A 22 -11.08 9.68 -37.17
N ILE A 23 -10.63 8.87 -36.21
CA ILE A 23 -10.63 7.40 -36.34
C ILE A 23 -12.06 6.86 -36.49
N ALA A 24 -12.98 7.28 -35.62
CA ALA A 24 -14.40 6.90 -35.68
C ALA A 24 -15.04 7.29 -37.02
N LYS A 25 -14.85 8.54 -37.44
CA LYS A 25 -15.38 9.10 -38.69
C LYS A 25 -14.86 8.36 -39.92
N GLU A 26 -13.54 8.14 -40.01
CA GLU A 26 -12.97 7.46 -41.17
C GLU A 26 -13.33 5.97 -41.21
N LEU A 27 -13.47 5.30 -40.06
CA LEU A 27 -14.00 3.93 -39.99
C LEU A 27 -15.44 3.86 -40.50
N LEU A 28 -16.33 4.78 -40.06
CA LEU A 28 -17.71 4.87 -40.58
C LEU A 28 -17.72 5.10 -42.09
N ASN A 29 -16.89 6.03 -42.60
CA ASN A 29 -16.81 6.37 -44.02
C ASN A 29 -16.44 5.17 -44.92
N THR A 30 -15.82 4.12 -44.39
CA THR A 30 -15.52 2.91 -45.18
C THR A 30 -16.77 2.10 -45.55
N GLY A 31 -17.85 2.19 -44.76
CA GLY A 31 -19.02 1.30 -44.85
C GLY A 31 -18.75 -0.19 -44.57
N LYS A 32 -17.54 -0.56 -44.11
CA LYS A 32 -17.13 -1.96 -43.85
C LYS A 32 -17.25 -2.39 -42.38
N HIS A 33 -17.19 -1.42 -41.46
CA HIS A 33 -17.07 -1.68 -40.02
C HIS A 33 -18.33 -1.28 -39.27
N SER A 34 -18.82 -2.17 -38.40
CA SER A 34 -19.69 -1.81 -37.28
C SER A 34 -18.80 -1.42 -36.09
N ILE A 35 -19.08 -0.28 -35.47
CA ILE A 35 -18.20 0.34 -34.47
C ILE A 35 -18.94 0.50 -33.15
N THR A 36 -18.32 0.01 -32.08
CA THR A 36 -18.79 0.16 -30.70
C THR A 36 -17.87 1.12 -29.95
N ALA A 37 -18.36 2.31 -29.62
CA ALA A 37 -17.69 3.24 -28.72
C ALA A 37 -17.76 2.71 -27.28
N LEU A 38 -16.60 2.40 -26.69
CA LEU A 38 -16.49 2.08 -25.28
C LEU A 38 -16.37 3.37 -24.47
N THR A 39 -17.39 3.69 -23.68
CA THR A 39 -17.49 4.95 -22.93
C THR A 39 -17.65 4.69 -21.43
N ARG A 40 -17.14 5.57 -20.58
CA ARG A 40 -17.42 5.52 -19.13
C ARG A 40 -18.87 5.94 -18.86
N LYS A 41 -19.53 5.35 -17.86
CA LYS A 41 -20.89 5.72 -17.41
C LYS A 41 -21.08 7.23 -17.18
N ASP A 42 -20.08 7.90 -16.60
CA ASP A 42 -20.11 9.35 -16.34
C ASP A 42 -19.53 10.21 -17.49
N SER A 43 -19.37 9.66 -18.69
CA SER A 43 -18.78 10.38 -19.83
C SER A 43 -19.69 11.52 -20.33
N LYS A 44 -19.09 12.68 -20.58
CA LYS A 44 -19.75 13.84 -21.23
C LYS A 44 -19.21 14.15 -22.61
N SER A 45 -18.28 13.34 -23.12
CA SER A 45 -17.72 13.53 -24.47
C SER A 45 -18.79 13.33 -25.53
N ASN A 46 -18.84 14.24 -26.51
CA ASN A 46 -19.68 14.08 -27.68
C ASN A 46 -19.17 12.89 -28.52
N ILE A 47 -20.05 11.96 -28.88
CA ILE A 47 -19.70 10.75 -29.66
C ILE A 47 -20.24 10.93 -31.08
N PRO A 48 -19.47 10.64 -32.14
CA PRO A 48 -19.96 10.76 -33.51
C PRO A 48 -21.21 9.90 -33.77
N ASN A 49 -22.17 10.47 -34.50
CA ASN A 49 -23.40 9.78 -34.90
C ASN A 49 -23.07 8.53 -35.74
N GLY A 50 -23.73 7.41 -35.45
CA GLY A 50 -23.57 6.14 -36.18
C GLY A 50 -22.75 5.07 -35.45
N LEU A 51 -22.17 5.38 -34.28
CA LEU A 51 -21.53 4.38 -33.42
C LEU A 51 -22.56 3.76 -32.46
N HIS A 52 -22.42 2.46 -32.18
CA HIS A 52 -23.04 1.85 -31.02
C HIS A 52 -22.31 2.32 -29.76
N ILE A 53 -23.03 2.61 -28.67
CA ILE A 53 -22.42 3.01 -27.39
C ILE A 53 -22.53 1.83 -26.43
N ALA A 54 -21.40 1.43 -25.84
CA ALA A 54 -21.36 0.50 -24.72
C ALA A 54 -20.73 1.19 -23.51
N GLU A 55 -21.49 1.27 -22.42
CA GLU A 55 -21.02 1.83 -21.17
C GLU A 55 -20.19 0.79 -20.40
N ILE A 56 -18.95 1.14 -20.08
CA ILE A 56 -18.01 0.31 -19.32
C ILE A 56 -17.60 0.99 -18.02
N ASP A 57 -17.21 0.18 -17.04
CA ASP A 57 -16.64 0.60 -15.77
C ASP A 57 -15.23 0.03 -15.62
N TYR A 58 -14.23 0.90 -15.51
CA TYR A 58 -12.83 0.47 -15.34
C TYR A 58 -12.54 -0.17 -13.97
N GLU A 59 -13.47 -0.08 -13.02
CA GLU A 59 -13.37 -0.77 -11.73
C GLU A 59 -14.12 -2.12 -11.71
N ASP A 60 -14.90 -2.44 -12.75
CA ASP A 60 -15.56 -3.73 -12.95
C ASP A 60 -15.17 -4.34 -14.31
N PRO A 61 -14.11 -5.17 -14.34
CA PRO A 61 -13.60 -5.78 -15.58
C PRO A 61 -14.65 -6.57 -16.38
N SER A 62 -15.68 -7.11 -15.71
CA SER A 62 -16.72 -7.89 -16.38
C SER A 62 -17.48 -7.05 -17.41
N THR A 63 -17.73 -5.77 -17.11
CA THR A 63 -18.39 -4.83 -18.04
C THR A 63 -17.59 -4.59 -19.31
N ILE A 64 -16.26 -4.57 -19.21
CA ILE A 64 -15.36 -4.43 -20.37
C ILE A 64 -15.36 -5.70 -21.20
N VAL A 65 -15.27 -6.87 -20.55
CA VAL A 65 -15.32 -8.19 -21.21
C VAL A 65 -16.65 -8.37 -21.96
N GLU A 66 -17.78 -8.04 -21.34
CA GLU A 66 -19.09 -8.11 -21.99
C GLU A 66 -19.22 -7.16 -23.17
N ALA A 67 -18.72 -5.92 -23.06
CA ALA A 67 -18.71 -4.97 -24.15
C ALA A 67 -17.77 -5.36 -25.31
N LEU A 68 -16.74 -6.18 -25.06
CA LEU A 68 -15.78 -6.66 -26.06
C LEU A 68 -16.18 -7.99 -26.73
N LYS A 69 -17.00 -8.83 -26.10
CA LYS A 69 -17.38 -10.15 -26.63
C LYS A 69 -17.86 -10.09 -28.08
N GLY A 70 -17.24 -10.91 -28.92
CA GLY A 70 -17.60 -11.04 -30.34
C GLY A 70 -17.28 -9.83 -31.21
N HIS A 71 -16.31 -8.99 -30.81
CA HIS A 71 -15.64 -8.01 -31.68
C HIS A 71 -14.37 -8.61 -32.30
N ASP A 72 -14.03 -8.19 -33.52
CA ASP A 72 -12.87 -8.70 -34.24
C ASP A 72 -11.59 -7.93 -33.87
N ALA A 73 -11.73 -6.62 -33.57
CA ALA A 73 -10.63 -5.72 -33.23
C ALA A 73 -10.99 -4.73 -32.12
N LEU A 74 -9.98 -4.34 -31.32
CA LEU A 74 -10.03 -3.27 -30.32
C LEU A 74 -9.01 -2.17 -30.68
N VAL A 75 -9.47 -0.92 -30.75
CA VAL A 75 -8.62 0.27 -30.92
C VAL A 75 -8.63 1.09 -29.63
N ILE A 76 -7.45 1.30 -29.05
CA ILE A 76 -7.27 2.00 -27.77
C ILE A 76 -6.77 3.43 -28.00
N VAL A 77 -7.62 4.42 -27.74
CA VAL A 77 -7.23 5.84 -27.71
C VAL A 77 -7.46 6.40 -26.30
N LEU A 78 -6.38 6.48 -25.51
CA LEU A 78 -6.41 7.01 -24.14
C LEU A 78 -5.57 8.29 -24.05
N GLY A 79 -6.14 9.34 -23.46
CA GLY A 79 -5.43 10.60 -23.21
C GLY A 79 -4.28 10.44 -22.21
N GLY A 80 -3.28 11.31 -22.28
CA GLY A 80 -2.05 11.21 -21.46
C GLY A 80 -2.25 11.36 -19.94
N ALA A 81 -3.44 11.76 -19.49
CA ALA A 81 -3.83 11.82 -18.07
C ALA A 81 -4.69 10.63 -17.62
N ALA A 82 -4.92 9.62 -18.48
CA ALA A 82 -5.60 8.39 -18.10
C ALA A 82 -4.79 7.61 -17.05
N PRO A 83 -5.42 6.98 -16.06
CA PRO A 83 -4.74 6.10 -15.10
C PRO A 83 -3.89 5.02 -15.81
N PRO A 84 -2.63 4.78 -15.41
CA PRO A 84 -1.71 3.89 -16.14
C PRO A 84 -2.19 2.45 -16.33
N ASP A 85 -3.07 1.98 -15.45
CA ASP A 85 -3.64 0.62 -15.45
C ASP A 85 -4.78 0.42 -16.47
N GLN A 86 -5.40 1.48 -17.00
CA GLN A 86 -6.57 1.35 -17.88
C GLN A 86 -6.28 0.60 -19.19
N GLN A 87 -5.10 0.82 -19.79
CA GLN A 87 -4.70 0.08 -20.99
C GLN A 87 -4.52 -1.41 -20.70
N SER A 88 -3.90 -1.76 -19.57
CA SER A 88 -3.72 -3.15 -19.14
C SER A 88 -5.05 -3.84 -18.87
N LYS A 89 -6.00 -3.16 -18.21
CA LYS A 89 -7.38 -3.63 -18.01
C LYS A 89 -8.08 -3.94 -19.35
N LEU A 90 -7.93 -3.07 -20.35
CA LEU A 90 -8.49 -3.27 -21.69
C LEU A 90 -7.86 -4.45 -22.44
N ILE A 91 -6.53 -4.60 -22.38
CA ILE A 91 -5.80 -5.71 -23.04
C ILE A 91 -6.21 -7.06 -22.43
N ARG A 92 -6.32 -7.13 -21.10
CA ARG A 92 -6.76 -8.35 -20.39
C ARG A 92 -8.21 -8.69 -20.71
N ALA A 93 -9.10 -7.70 -20.71
CA ALA A 93 -10.50 -7.89 -21.07
C ALA A 93 -10.67 -8.32 -22.53
N ALA A 94 -9.83 -7.81 -23.45
CA ALA A 94 -9.79 -8.25 -24.85
C ALA A 94 -9.34 -9.71 -24.98
N ALA A 95 -8.34 -10.14 -24.20
CA ALA A 95 -7.86 -11.52 -24.18
C ALA A 95 -8.85 -12.51 -23.54
N GLU A 96 -9.69 -12.05 -22.62
CA GLU A 96 -10.79 -12.83 -22.03
C GLU A 96 -12.03 -12.88 -22.95
N ALA A 97 -12.30 -11.79 -23.67
CA ALA A 97 -13.37 -11.69 -24.68
C ALA A 97 -13.00 -12.29 -26.06
N GLU A 98 -11.80 -12.86 -26.18
CA GLU A 98 -11.23 -13.49 -27.39
C GLU A 98 -11.11 -12.55 -28.61
N VAL A 99 -10.90 -11.25 -28.37
CA VAL A 99 -10.66 -10.25 -29.43
C VAL A 99 -9.27 -10.44 -29.99
N HIS A 100 -9.16 -10.81 -31.27
CA HIS A 100 -7.86 -11.19 -31.85
C HIS A 100 -6.93 -10.00 -32.11
N TRP A 101 -7.45 -8.88 -32.64
CA TRP A 101 -6.63 -7.75 -33.07
C TRP A 101 -6.70 -6.57 -32.09
N ILE A 102 -5.54 -6.06 -31.66
CA ILE A 102 -5.46 -4.88 -30.79
C ILE A 102 -4.57 -3.80 -31.44
N LEU A 103 -5.09 -2.60 -31.57
CA LEU A 103 -4.30 -1.39 -31.82
C LEU A 103 -4.10 -0.71 -30.46
N PRO A 104 -2.95 -0.87 -29.79
CA PRO A 104 -2.68 -0.27 -28.49
C PRO A 104 -2.56 1.26 -28.60
N ASN A 105 -2.50 1.94 -27.45
CA ASN A 105 -2.44 3.40 -27.35
C ASN A 105 -1.07 3.97 -27.76
N GLU A 106 -0.72 3.82 -29.04
CA GLU A 106 0.57 4.17 -29.62
C GLU A 106 0.62 5.66 -30.04
N TRP A 107 0.16 6.04 -31.23
CA TRP A 107 -0.15 7.44 -31.61
C TRP A 107 0.94 8.50 -31.29
N SER A 108 2.22 8.12 -31.36
CA SER A 108 3.36 8.93 -30.94
C SER A 108 4.56 8.77 -31.89
N PRO A 109 5.72 9.40 -31.63
CA PRO A 109 7.00 9.05 -32.29
C PRO A 109 7.44 7.60 -32.02
N ASP A 110 8.54 7.16 -32.63
CA ASP A 110 9.00 5.77 -32.61
C ASP A 110 9.39 5.25 -31.21
N THR A 111 8.42 4.63 -30.53
CA THR A 111 8.61 4.00 -29.21
C THR A 111 9.15 2.57 -29.29
N ALA A 112 9.53 2.09 -30.48
CA ALA A 112 10.41 0.93 -30.62
C ALA A 112 11.89 1.34 -30.62
N HIS A 113 12.20 2.64 -30.71
CA HIS A 113 13.57 3.14 -30.65
C HIS A 113 14.05 3.26 -29.19
N GLU A 114 15.00 2.42 -28.79
CA GLU A 114 15.52 2.34 -27.41
C GLU A 114 16.00 3.70 -26.86
N ALA A 115 16.71 4.48 -27.68
CA ALA A 115 17.17 5.82 -27.31
C ALA A 115 16.02 6.76 -26.90
N LEU A 116 14.87 6.71 -27.59
CA LEU A 116 13.71 7.54 -27.25
C LEU A 116 13.07 7.10 -25.94
N LEU A 117 12.95 5.79 -25.70
CA LEU A 117 12.41 5.24 -24.45
C LEU A 117 13.30 5.57 -23.24
N LYS A 118 14.63 5.52 -23.42
CA LYS A 118 15.62 5.86 -22.41
C LYS A 118 15.54 7.34 -22.02
N ASP A 119 15.50 8.22 -23.02
CA ASP A 119 15.53 9.68 -22.80
C ASP A 119 14.15 10.23 -22.39
N VAL A 120 13.06 9.55 -22.77
CA VAL A 120 11.67 9.98 -22.50
C VAL A 120 10.83 8.84 -21.88
N PRO A 121 11.03 8.51 -20.58
CA PRO A 121 10.40 7.35 -19.94
C PRO A 121 8.86 7.32 -19.95
N ILE A 122 8.18 8.45 -20.21
CA ILE A 122 6.71 8.49 -20.33
C ILE A 122 6.19 7.67 -21.52
N PHE A 123 7.05 7.29 -22.48
CA PHE A 123 6.70 6.39 -23.57
C PHE A 123 6.83 4.90 -23.21
N ALA A 124 7.48 4.54 -22.10
CA ALA A 124 7.64 3.14 -21.68
C ALA A 124 6.31 2.35 -21.56
N PRO A 125 5.19 2.92 -21.07
CA PRO A 125 3.90 2.22 -21.03
C PRO A 125 3.37 1.78 -22.41
N LYS A 126 3.86 2.34 -23.52
CA LYS A 126 3.50 1.95 -24.89
C LYS A 126 4.25 0.69 -25.31
N ALA A 127 5.55 0.62 -25.00
CA ALA A 127 6.33 -0.61 -25.16
C ALA A 127 5.79 -1.75 -24.28
N ASN A 128 5.49 -1.46 -23.00
CA ASN A 128 4.92 -2.44 -22.07
C ASN A 128 3.58 -3.02 -22.56
N ALA A 129 2.77 -2.24 -23.29
CA ALA A 129 1.51 -2.71 -23.85
C ALA A 129 1.70 -3.75 -24.96
N ARG A 130 2.74 -3.60 -25.80
CA ARG A 130 3.10 -4.60 -26.81
C ARG A 130 3.52 -5.91 -26.14
N GLU A 131 4.39 -5.83 -25.12
CA GLU A 131 4.78 -7.01 -24.33
C GLU A 131 3.59 -7.67 -23.63
N GLU A 132 2.64 -6.89 -23.07
CA GLU A 132 1.44 -7.45 -22.42
C GLU A 132 0.54 -8.19 -23.42
N ILE A 133 0.42 -7.69 -24.66
CA ILE A 133 -0.33 -8.37 -25.72
C ILE A 133 0.38 -9.65 -26.17
N GLU A 134 1.72 -9.65 -26.32
CA GLU A 134 2.50 -10.86 -26.63
C GLU A 134 2.38 -11.93 -25.54
N ARG A 135 2.38 -11.51 -24.26
CA ARG A 135 2.16 -12.39 -23.10
C ARG A 135 0.78 -13.06 -23.06
N THR A 136 -0.18 -12.68 -23.92
CA THR A 136 -1.45 -13.41 -24.07
C THR A 136 -1.31 -14.79 -24.74
N GLY A 137 -0.10 -15.15 -25.20
CA GLY A 137 0.18 -16.48 -25.76
C GLY A 137 -0.43 -16.70 -27.14
N GLY A 138 -0.62 -15.63 -27.92
CA GLY A 138 -1.20 -15.67 -29.27
C GLY A 138 -2.73 -15.57 -29.32
N LYS A 139 -3.42 -15.44 -28.17
CA LYS A 139 -4.85 -15.12 -28.13
C LYS A 139 -5.14 -13.79 -28.81
N CYS A 140 -4.44 -12.74 -28.37
CA CYS A 140 -4.43 -11.43 -29.00
C CYS A 140 -3.15 -11.26 -29.83
N SER A 141 -3.18 -10.30 -30.75
CA SER A 141 -2.02 -9.84 -31.49
C SER A 141 -2.19 -8.36 -31.81
N TYR A 142 -1.07 -7.63 -31.88
CA TYR A 142 -1.11 -6.18 -32.03
C TYR A 142 -0.69 -5.70 -33.42
N ILE A 143 -1.12 -4.49 -33.75
CA ILE A 143 -0.48 -3.64 -34.76
C ILE A 143 -0.31 -2.25 -34.14
N SER A 144 0.93 -1.86 -33.86
CA SER A 144 1.21 -0.60 -33.14
C SER A 144 1.47 0.52 -34.14
N VAL A 145 0.61 1.54 -34.15
CA VAL A 145 0.65 2.60 -35.16
C VAL A 145 1.43 3.81 -34.64
N VAL A 146 2.68 3.94 -35.10
CA VAL A 146 3.54 5.11 -34.87
C VAL A 146 3.18 6.20 -35.88
N THR A 147 2.93 7.41 -35.38
CA THR A 147 2.39 8.54 -36.18
C THR A 147 3.27 9.79 -36.14
N GLY A 148 4.31 9.79 -35.30
CA GLY A 148 4.94 11.04 -34.85
C GLY A 148 4.00 11.83 -33.95
N PHE A 149 4.33 13.09 -33.69
CA PHE A 149 3.38 14.04 -33.09
C PHE A 149 2.37 14.54 -34.12
N TRP A 150 1.26 15.11 -33.64
CA TRP A 150 0.20 15.60 -34.50
C TRP A 150 0.44 17.05 -34.92
N TYR A 151 0.61 17.29 -36.22
CA TYR A 151 1.15 18.55 -36.74
C TYR A 151 0.33 19.78 -36.35
N GLU A 152 -0.97 19.78 -36.63
CA GLU A 152 -1.88 20.91 -36.39
C GLU A 152 -2.14 21.18 -34.90
N TRP A 153 -1.95 20.16 -34.05
CA TRP A 153 -1.97 20.31 -32.59
C TRP A 153 -0.68 20.95 -32.10
N SER A 154 0.46 20.42 -32.55
CA SER A 154 1.79 20.74 -32.03
C SER A 154 2.29 22.11 -32.51
N LEU A 155 1.98 22.49 -33.75
CA LEU A 155 2.32 23.81 -34.28
C LEU A 155 1.56 24.94 -33.56
N ALA A 156 0.36 24.67 -33.04
CA ALA A 156 -0.42 25.63 -32.27
C ALA A 156 0.08 25.84 -30.83
N ILE A 157 1.11 25.10 -30.38
CA ILE A 157 1.67 25.15 -29.03
C ILE A 157 3.10 25.73 -29.09
N PRO A 158 3.36 26.96 -28.58
CA PRO A 158 4.67 27.59 -28.64
C PRO A 158 5.82 26.80 -28.02
N ALA A 159 5.52 26.02 -26.97
CA ALA A 159 6.51 25.16 -26.31
C ALA A 159 6.92 23.93 -27.15
N ALA A 160 6.06 23.49 -28.09
CA ALA A 160 6.24 22.26 -28.86
C ALA A 160 7.12 22.48 -30.10
N TYR A 161 6.60 23.11 -31.16
CA TYR A 161 7.37 23.38 -32.40
C TYR A 161 7.96 24.80 -32.49
N GLY A 162 7.91 25.57 -31.40
CA GLY A 162 8.51 26.91 -31.34
C GLY A 162 7.67 28.03 -31.95
N CYS A 163 6.48 27.74 -32.51
CA CYS A 163 5.63 28.73 -33.17
C CYS A 163 4.63 29.38 -32.21
N ASP A 164 4.75 30.70 -32.02
CA ASP A 164 3.76 31.52 -31.32
C ASP A 164 3.04 32.45 -32.31
N PHE A 165 1.89 31.99 -32.80
CA PHE A 165 1.02 32.76 -33.70
C PHE A 165 0.45 34.05 -33.09
N ILE A 166 0.37 34.16 -31.76
CA ILE A 166 -0.23 35.32 -31.07
C ILE A 166 0.77 36.45 -30.94
N ASN A 167 1.98 36.12 -30.49
CA ASN A 167 3.07 37.08 -30.30
C ASN A 167 3.98 37.19 -31.53
N ARG A 168 3.72 36.40 -32.59
CA ARG A 168 4.55 36.27 -33.80
C ARG A 168 6.01 36.00 -33.46
N THR A 169 6.25 35.01 -32.60
CA THR A 169 7.60 34.52 -32.29
C THR A 169 7.79 33.15 -32.92
N PHE A 170 8.96 32.90 -33.50
CA PHE A 170 9.37 31.55 -33.91
C PHE A 170 10.72 31.20 -33.30
N THR A 171 10.77 30.14 -32.50
CA THR A 171 12.02 29.59 -31.95
C THR A 171 12.45 28.37 -32.78
N PHE A 172 13.52 28.53 -33.56
CA PHE A 172 14.23 27.40 -34.16
C PHE A 172 14.99 26.62 -33.08
N PHE A 173 15.00 25.30 -33.23
CA PHE A 173 15.82 24.38 -32.44
C PHE A 173 17.06 24.08 -33.26
N ASP A 174 18.24 24.37 -32.70
CA ASP A 174 19.49 24.47 -33.45
C ASP A 174 19.28 25.41 -34.68
N ASP A 175 19.76 25.03 -35.87
CA ASP A 175 19.53 25.76 -37.13
C ASP A 175 18.13 25.53 -37.75
N GLY A 176 17.27 24.71 -37.14
CA GLY A 176 15.92 24.41 -37.64
C GLY A 176 15.84 23.51 -38.88
N GLU A 177 16.96 22.92 -39.31
CA GLU A 177 17.07 22.08 -40.52
C GLU A 177 16.69 20.60 -40.30
N ILE A 178 16.69 20.12 -39.04
CA ILE A 178 16.43 18.70 -38.75
C ILE A 178 14.99 18.33 -39.14
N LYS A 179 14.86 17.38 -40.06
CA LYS A 179 13.57 16.86 -40.52
C LYS A 179 13.03 15.81 -39.57
N THR A 180 11.76 15.93 -39.22
CA THR A 180 11.05 14.96 -38.38
C THR A 180 9.75 14.50 -39.05
N SER A 181 9.36 13.25 -38.81
CA SER A 181 8.15 12.62 -39.37
C SER A 181 6.96 12.81 -38.43
N MET A 182 5.83 13.24 -38.99
CA MET A 182 4.62 13.64 -38.24
C MET A 182 3.35 13.41 -39.05
N SER A 183 2.21 13.34 -38.38
CA SER A 183 0.90 13.09 -39.00
C SER A 183 -0.11 14.17 -38.63
N THR A 184 -1.18 14.31 -39.42
CA THR A 184 -2.40 15.05 -39.02
C THR A 184 -3.41 14.08 -38.43
N TRP A 185 -4.38 14.56 -37.64
CA TRP A 185 -5.47 13.70 -37.15
C TRP A 185 -6.31 13.06 -38.28
N PRO A 186 -6.66 13.77 -39.38
CA PRO A 186 -7.26 13.15 -40.56
C PRO A 186 -6.45 11.99 -41.14
N GLN A 187 -5.11 12.12 -41.23
CA GLN A 187 -4.27 11.04 -41.76
C GLN A 187 -4.20 9.84 -40.82
N VAL A 188 -4.15 10.05 -39.51
CA VAL A 188 -4.23 8.95 -38.53
C VAL A 188 -5.56 8.21 -38.65
N GLY A 189 -6.69 8.95 -38.76
CA GLY A 189 -8.01 8.35 -38.98
C GLY A 189 -8.06 7.50 -40.25
N ARG A 190 -7.59 8.04 -41.38
CA ARG A 190 -7.52 7.31 -42.66
C ARG A 190 -6.61 6.09 -42.59
N ALA A 191 -5.49 6.18 -41.88
CA ALA A 191 -4.56 5.07 -41.72
C ALA A 191 -5.20 3.91 -40.95
N VAL A 192 -5.81 4.17 -39.79
CA VAL A 192 -6.50 3.14 -38.99
C VAL A 192 -7.65 2.51 -39.78
N ALA A 193 -8.48 3.34 -40.42
CA ALA A 193 -9.62 2.88 -41.19
C ALA A 193 -9.22 1.96 -42.36
N ARG A 194 -8.12 2.29 -43.05
CA ARG A 194 -7.63 1.48 -44.18
C ARG A 194 -6.84 0.27 -43.74
N LEU A 195 -6.09 0.36 -42.63
CA LEU A 195 -5.39 -0.77 -42.02
C LEU A 195 -6.39 -1.87 -41.63
N LEU A 196 -7.44 -1.54 -40.88
CA LEU A 196 -8.49 -2.50 -40.52
C LEU A 196 -9.34 -2.96 -41.72
N SER A 197 -9.30 -2.23 -42.84
CA SER A 197 -9.96 -2.61 -44.10
C SER A 197 -9.12 -3.49 -45.04
N LEU A 198 -7.88 -3.83 -44.66
CA LEU A 198 -7.05 -4.83 -45.35
C LEU A 198 -7.64 -6.23 -45.17
N PRO A 199 -7.35 -7.17 -46.10
CA PRO A 199 -7.74 -8.55 -45.91
C PRO A 199 -7.00 -9.19 -44.72
N LEU A 200 -7.61 -10.15 -44.02
CA LEU A 200 -6.97 -10.87 -42.91
C LEU A 200 -5.81 -11.73 -43.42
N SER A 201 -6.09 -12.57 -44.41
CA SER A 201 -5.13 -13.44 -45.13
C SER A 201 -5.01 -13.02 -46.59
N PRO A 202 -3.87 -13.27 -47.27
CA PRO A 202 -3.66 -12.84 -48.65
C PRO A 202 -4.61 -13.57 -49.62
N GLU A 203 -5.20 -12.81 -50.56
CA GLU A 203 -6.01 -13.31 -51.67
C GLU A 203 -5.31 -13.03 -53.01
N GLY A 204 -5.21 -14.07 -53.86
CA GLY A 204 -4.60 -13.98 -55.19
C GLY A 204 -3.12 -13.57 -55.18
N ASP A 205 -2.69 -12.83 -56.21
CA ASP A 205 -1.31 -12.34 -56.39
C ASP A 205 -0.90 -11.24 -55.38
N GLY A 206 -1.71 -10.99 -54.35
CA GLY A 206 -1.55 -9.94 -53.35
C GLY A 206 -0.42 -10.19 -52.34
N GLN A 207 0.83 -10.25 -52.80
CA GLN A 207 2.01 -10.38 -51.95
C GLN A 207 2.03 -9.30 -50.84
N GLY A 208 1.90 -9.73 -49.58
CA GLY A 208 2.18 -8.93 -48.38
C GLY A 208 1.17 -7.85 -47.99
N LYS A 209 0.01 -7.72 -48.64
CA LYS A 209 -1.00 -6.67 -48.34
C LYS A 209 -2.17 -7.17 -47.47
N CYS A 210 -1.87 -7.78 -46.32
CA CYS A 210 -2.88 -8.31 -45.39
C CYS A 210 -2.52 -7.98 -43.92
N LEU A 211 -3.48 -8.11 -43.01
CA LEU A 211 -3.28 -7.88 -41.57
C LEU A 211 -2.31 -8.88 -40.94
N GLU A 212 -2.34 -10.16 -41.34
CA GLU A 212 -1.37 -11.17 -40.88
C GLU A 212 0.08 -10.81 -41.20
N ALA A 213 0.36 -10.12 -42.32
CA ALA A 213 1.71 -9.66 -42.66
C ALA A 213 2.22 -8.53 -41.73
N LEU A 214 1.34 -7.93 -40.92
CA LEU A 214 1.63 -6.82 -40.00
C LEU A 214 1.47 -7.22 -38.52
N LYS A 215 1.21 -8.50 -38.26
CA LYS A 215 0.94 -9.04 -36.93
C LYS A 215 2.12 -8.89 -35.99
N ASN A 216 1.87 -8.41 -34.77
CA ASN A 216 2.87 -8.15 -33.74
C ASN A 216 4.03 -7.28 -34.25
N ASN A 217 3.71 -6.28 -35.08
CA ASN A 217 4.70 -5.33 -35.61
C ASN A 217 4.31 -3.88 -35.29
N VAL A 218 5.31 -3.01 -35.39
CA VAL A 218 5.16 -1.56 -35.33
C VAL A 218 5.12 -1.03 -36.77
N VAL A 219 4.08 -0.27 -37.10
CA VAL A 219 3.85 0.31 -38.43
C VAL A 219 3.91 1.83 -38.37
N TYR A 220 4.50 2.43 -39.39
CA TYR A 220 4.84 3.85 -39.41
C TYR A 220 4.00 4.61 -40.43
N VAL A 221 3.29 5.63 -39.97
CA VAL A 221 2.39 6.48 -40.75
C VAL A 221 2.85 7.93 -40.63
N ARG A 222 2.88 8.66 -41.76
CA ARG A 222 3.13 10.11 -41.75
C ARG A 222 2.20 10.88 -42.69
N SER A 223 1.99 12.14 -42.38
CA SER A 223 1.56 13.17 -43.34
C SER A 223 2.79 13.83 -43.96
N PHE A 224 3.74 14.24 -43.11
CA PHE A 224 4.89 15.06 -43.49
C PHE A 224 6.19 14.54 -42.87
N THR A 225 7.31 14.75 -43.58
CA THR A 225 8.67 14.62 -43.03
C THR A 225 9.44 15.89 -43.38
N ILE A 226 9.43 16.85 -42.45
CA ILE A 226 9.75 18.27 -42.71
C ILE A 226 10.58 18.89 -41.58
N SER A 227 11.29 19.97 -41.88
CA SER A 227 12.10 20.73 -40.91
C SER A 227 11.32 21.88 -40.29
N GLN A 228 11.86 22.53 -39.24
CA GLN A 228 11.21 23.74 -38.71
C GLN A 228 11.21 24.90 -39.71
N LYS A 229 12.17 24.98 -40.64
CA LYS A 229 12.14 25.98 -41.73
C LYS A 229 10.95 25.77 -42.66
N ASP A 230 10.64 24.53 -43.00
CA ASP A 230 9.43 24.18 -43.78
C ASP A 230 8.16 24.59 -43.01
N MET A 231 8.10 24.32 -41.70
CA MET A 231 6.98 24.71 -40.82
C MET A 231 6.81 26.23 -40.74
N PHE A 232 7.90 26.98 -40.57
CA PHE A 232 7.84 28.43 -40.48
C PHE A 232 7.39 29.05 -41.81
N ALA A 233 7.91 28.57 -42.94
CA ALA A 233 7.47 29.00 -44.27
C ALA A 233 5.96 28.72 -44.49
N ALA A 234 5.45 27.58 -44.02
CA ALA A 234 4.02 27.27 -44.07
C ALA A 234 3.19 28.15 -43.10
N ALA A 235 3.70 28.46 -41.91
CA ALA A 235 3.07 29.39 -40.97
C ALA A 235 2.97 30.82 -41.53
N LEU A 236 3.99 31.30 -42.23
CA LEU A 236 3.97 32.59 -42.94
C LEU A 236 2.88 32.61 -44.02
N ARG A 237 2.80 31.57 -44.87
CA ARG A 237 1.75 31.43 -45.90
C ARG A 237 0.34 31.31 -45.31
N ALA A 238 0.18 30.53 -44.24
CA ALA A 238 -1.11 30.31 -43.58
C ALA A 238 -1.64 31.57 -42.84
N THR A 239 -0.74 32.47 -42.42
CA THR A 239 -1.10 33.74 -41.75
C THR A 239 -1.10 34.94 -42.69
N GLY A 240 -0.59 34.82 -43.91
CA GLY A 240 -0.42 35.93 -44.85
C GLY A 240 0.60 36.98 -44.37
N THR A 241 1.62 36.55 -43.61
CA THR A 241 2.67 37.43 -43.05
C THR A 241 4.03 37.18 -43.70
N ARG A 242 4.97 38.09 -43.47
CA ARG A 242 6.37 37.98 -43.91
C ARG A 242 7.26 37.71 -42.70
N GLU A 243 8.45 37.16 -42.94
CA GLU A 243 9.46 36.91 -41.90
C GLU A 243 9.79 38.17 -41.06
N SER A 244 9.87 39.35 -41.69
CA SER A 244 10.06 40.64 -41.00
C SER A 244 8.96 41.01 -39.99
N ASP A 245 7.81 40.33 -40.06
CA ASP A 245 6.68 40.56 -39.16
C ASP A 245 6.75 39.65 -37.91
N TRP A 246 7.82 38.84 -37.75
CA TRP A 246 8.05 37.87 -36.68
C TRP A 246 9.37 38.10 -35.93
N GLN A 247 9.40 37.77 -34.64
CA GLN A 247 10.62 37.67 -33.84
C GLN A 247 11.19 36.25 -33.95
N ILE A 248 12.36 36.12 -34.58
CA ILE A 248 13.08 34.85 -34.68
C ILE A 248 13.99 34.66 -33.46
N LYS A 249 14.01 33.44 -32.91
CA LYS A 249 14.89 32.99 -31.82
C LYS A 249 15.50 31.65 -32.19
N HIS A 250 16.65 31.34 -31.60
CA HIS A 250 17.31 30.04 -31.75
C HIS A 250 17.64 29.52 -30.33
N GLU A 251 17.38 28.25 -30.07
CA GLU A 251 17.68 27.56 -28.81
C GLU A 251 18.27 26.18 -29.14
N PRO A 252 19.42 25.75 -28.59
CA PRO A 252 19.95 24.41 -28.87
C PRO A 252 18.99 23.31 -28.41
N ALA A 253 18.78 22.28 -29.22
CA ALA A 253 17.74 21.27 -28.96
C ALA A 253 18.01 20.50 -27.66
N GLN A 254 19.27 20.15 -27.38
CA GLN A 254 19.69 19.43 -26.18
C GLN A 254 19.58 20.31 -24.92
N GLU A 255 19.92 21.59 -25.00
CA GLU A 255 19.74 22.54 -23.89
C GLU A 255 18.27 22.76 -23.58
N ARG A 256 17.44 22.92 -24.62
CA ARG A 256 15.99 23.06 -24.48
C ARG A 256 15.33 21.80 -23.89
N PHE A 257 15.84 20.62 -24.25
CA PHE A 257 15.45 19.35 -23.64
C PHE A 257 15.80 19.28 -22.15
N ALA A 258 17.04 19.63 -21.78
CA ALA A 258 17.51 19.65 -20.39
C ALA A 258 16.75 20.70 -19.54
N ALA A 259 16.55 21.91 -20.06
CA ALA A 259 15.73 22.94 -19.43
C ALA A 259 14.27 22.48 -19.26
N GLY A 260 13.74 21.70 -20.21
CA GLY A 260 12.43 21.04 -20.09
C GLY A 260 12.38 20.07 -18.91
N LEU A 261 13.38 19.19 -18.77
CA LEU A 261 13.52 18.27 -17.63
C LEU A 261 13.55 18.99 -16.29
N GLU A 262 14.34 20.06 -16.15
CA GLU A 262 14.40 20.85 -14.91
C GLU A 262 13.08 21.57 -14.62
N THR A 263 12.45 22.16 -15.64
CA THR A 263 11.15 22.85 -15.51
C THR A 263 10.02 21.88 -15.13
N MET A 264 10.10 20.60 -15.49
CA MET A 264 9.14 19.60 -15.00
C MET A 264 9.25 19.33 -13.51
N LYS A 265 10.44 19.45 -12.90
CA LYS A 265 10.64 19.20 -11.46
C LYS A 265 9.88 20.21 -10.59
N THR A 266 9.55 21.39 -11.11
CA THR A 266 8.75 22.41 -10.43
C THR A 266 7.23 22.26 -10.69
N GLY A 267 6.81 21.28 -11.49
CA GLY A 267 5.40 21.00 -11.80
C GLY A 267 4.83 21.74 -13.01
N ASP A 268 5.64 22.52 -13.75
CA ASP A 268 5.15 23.26 -14.92
C ASP A 268 4.99 22.35 -16.16
N ARG A 269 3.76 22.31 -16.69
CA ARG A 269 3.39 21.57 -17.90
C ARG A 269 4.10 22.08 -19.18
N LEU A 270 4.57 23.33 -19.21
CA LEU A 270 5.36 23.84 -20.33
C LEU A 270 6.74 23.17 -20.41
N GLY A 271 7.33 22.80 -19.27
CA GLY A 271 8.57 22.02 -19.21
C GLY A 271 8.43 20.65 -19.88
N PHE A 272 7.30 19.98 -19.63
CA PHE A 272 6.97 18.69 -20.24
C PHE A 272 6.88 18.79 -21.77
N ALA A 273 6.21 19.82 -22.30
CA ALA A 273 6.16 20.05 -23.74
C ALA A 273 7.54 20.35 -24.33
N LYS A 274 8.35 21.20 -23.70
CA LYS A 274 9.72 21.50 -24.16
C LYS A 274 10.58 20.23 -24.26
N MET A 275 10.65 19.44 -23.19
CA MET A 275 11.39 18.17 -23.19
C MET A 275 10.89 17.24 -24.31
N LEU A 276 9.58 16.98 -24.34
CA LEU A 276 8.99 15.97 -25.22
C LEU A 276 9.23 16.28 -26.71
N TYR A 277 9.07 17.54 -27.11
CA TYR A 277 9.19 17.94 -28.52
C TYR A 277 10.63 18.21 -28.94
N SER A 278 11.50 18.76 -28.08
CA SER A 278 12.89 18.99 -28.46
C SER A 278 13.66 17.69 -28.72
N ARG A 279 13.32 16.58 -28.04
CA ARG A 279 14.00 15.30 -28.21
C ARG A 279 13.98 14.74 -29.64
N ILE A 280 12.87 14.96 -30.38
CA ILE A 280 12.76 14.43 -31.74
C ILE A 280 13.54 15.25 -32.78
N PHE A 281 13.99 16.46 -32.45
CA PHE A 281 14.82 17.30 -33.31
C PHE A 281 16.32 17.10 -33.09
N PHE A 282 16.73 16.12 -32.28
CA PHE A 282 18.15 15.78 -32.15
C PHE A 282 18.70 15.27 -33.50
N SER A 283 19.99 15.55 -33.74
CA SER A 283 20.71 15.13 -34.96
C SER A 283 20.99 13.62 -35.06
N ASP A 284 20.49 12.82 -34.11
CA ASP A 284 20.61 11.35 -34.09
C ASP A 284 19.62 10.63 -35.03
N GLY A 285 18.70 11.36 -35.65
CA GLY A 285 17.75 10.84 -36.64
C GLY A 285 16.53 10.14 -36.06
N VAL A 286 16.40 10.05 -34.72
CA VAL A 286 15.29 9.36 -34.03
C VAL A 286 13.92 9.95 -34.40
N GLY A 287 13.84 11.25 -34.69
CA GLY A 287 12.60 11.90 -35.14
C GLY A 287 12.17 11.58 -36.57
N ASN A 288 13.01 10.93 -37.39
CA ASN A 288 12.74 10.65 -38.80
C ASN A 288 12.60 9.16 -39.06
N PHE A 289 11.44 8.61 -38.68
CA PHE A 289 11.12 7.20 -38.94
C PHE A 289 10.92 6.90 -40.43
N GLU A 290 10.58 7.88 -41.27
CA GLU A 290 10.46 7.63 -42.72
C GLU A 290 11.82 7.26 -43.33
N ALA A 291 12.88 7.99 -43.00
CA ALA A 291 14.23 7.72 -43.51
C ALA A 291 14.85 6.44 -42.91
N SER A 292 14.52 6.10 -41.67
CA SER A 292 15.15 4.99 -40.93
C SER A 292 14.36 3.67 -40.93
N LYS A 293 13.02 3.71 -41.05
CA LYS A 293 12.12 2.54 -40.99
C LYS A 293 11.21 2.41 -42.22
N GLY A 294 11.04 3.46 -43.03
CA GLY A 294 10.03 3.52 -44.08
C GLY A 294 8.62 3.77 -43.54
N THR A 295 7.60 3.72 -44.41
CA THR A 295 6.19 3.95 -44.02
C THR A 295 5.22 3.01 -44.72
N VAL A 296 4.07 2.75 -44.08
CA VAL A 296 2.98 1.96 -44.69
C VAL A 296 2.07 2.78 -45.61
N ASN A 297 2.35 4.08 -45.81
CA ASN A 297 1.52 4.99 -46.60
C ASN A 297 1.16 4.44 -47.98
N LYS A 298 2.14 3.95 -48.75
CA LYS A 298 1.93 3.41 -50.10
C LYS A 298 1.11 2.11 -50.09
N MET A 299 1.25 1.28 -49.07
CA MET A 299 0.46 0.04 -48.92
C MET A 299 -1.01 0.36 -48.61
N LEU A 300 -1.25 1.34 -47.74
CA LEU A 300 -2.57 1.84 -47.36
C LEU A 300 -3.14 2.88 -48.36
N ASN A 301 -2.45 3.12 -49.49
CA ASN A 301 -2.80 4.10 -50.53
C ASN A 301 -3.05 5.54 -49.98
N LEU A 302 -2.43 5.90 -48.85
CA LEU A 302 -2.73 7.16 -48.15
C LEU A 302 -2.38 8.37 -49.01
N PRO A 303 -3.23 9.42 -49.01
CA PRO A 303 -2.94 10.63 -49.76
C PRO A 303 -1.77 11.38 -49.13
N GLU A 304 -1.01 12.09 -49.97
CA GLU A 304 -0.17 13.20 -49.52
C GLU A 304 -1.08 14.39 -49.17
N GLU A 305 -0.77 15.12 -48.10
CA GLU A 305 -1.59 16.23 -47.61
C GLU A 305 -1.02 17.61 -47.97
N ASP A 306 -1.85 18.65 -47.93
CA ASP A 306 -1.40 20.04 -48.05
C ASP A 306 -0.90 20.55 -46.68
N LEU A 307 0.40 20.85 -46.61
CA LEU A 307 1.04 21.43 -45.44
C LEU A 307 0.47 22.81 -45.08
N ASP A 308 0.08 23.60 -46.08
CA ASP A 308 -0.45 24.94 -45.85
C ASP A 308 -1.85 24.88 -45.23
N GLU A 309 -2.72 23.96 -45.67
CA GLU A 309 -4.03 23.78 -45.03
C GLU A 309 -3.90 23.23 -43.61
N ALA A 310 -2.99 22.28 -43.36
CA ALA A 310 -2.72 21.80 -42.02
C ALA A 310 -2.16 22.93 -41.10
N SER A 311 -1.36 23.85 -41.66
CA SER A 311 -0.92 25.07 -40.98
C SER A 311 -2.09 26.02 -40.70
N ARG A 312 -3.04 26.18 -41.63
CA ARG A 312 -4.27 26.96 -41.41
C ARG A 312 -5.14 26.34 -40.33
N VAL A 313 -5.19 25.01 -40.19
CA VAL A 313 -5.84 24.35 -39.04
C VAL A 313 -5.15 24.78 -37.74
N ALA A 314 -3.81 24.73 -37.65
CA ALA A 314 -3.08 25.17 -36.46
C ALA A 314 -3.38 26.64 -36.08
N VAL A 315 -3.37 27.56 -37.05
CA VAL A 315 -3.74 28.97 -36.85
C VAL A 315 -5.17 29.11 -36.31
N ARG A 316 -6.12 28.32 -36.81
CA ARG A 316 -7.52 28.32 -36.32
C ARG A 316 -7.65 27.78 -34.89
N ARG A 317 -6.71 26.93 -34.44
CA ARG A 317 -6.66 26.37 -33.08
C ARG A 317 -6.00 27.31 -32.06
N SER A 318 -5.12 28.22 -32.49
CA SER A 318 -4.48 29.17 -31.59
C SER A 318 -5.49 30.17 -30.97
N PRO A 319 -5.36 30.50 -29.67
CA PRO A 319 -6.28 31.45 -29.01
C PRO A 319 -6.35 32.81 -29.71
N ARG A 320 -7.56 33.27 -30.05
CA ARG A 320 -7.75 34.59 -30.64
C ARG A 320 -7.41 35.69 -29.63
N ARG A 321 -6.58 36.65 -30.05
CA ARG A 321 -6.24 37.85 -29.29
C ARG A 321 -7.52 38.65 -28.97
N ARG A 322 -8.01 38.61 -27.71
CA ARG A 322 -9.02 39.55 -27.23
C ARG A 322 -8.42 40.96 -27.37
N SER A 323 -8.96 41.76 -28.29
CA SER A 323 -8.49 43.12 -28.52
C SER A 323 -8.63 43.95 -27.24
N ALA A 324 -7.53 44.52 -26.78
CA ALA A 324 -7.49 45.44 -25.65
C ALA A 324 -8.04 46.83 -26.04
N ARG A 325 -9.31 46.88 -26.46
CA ARG A 325 -10.13 48.08 -26.60
C ARG A 325 -11.54 47.76 -26.09
N ASN A 326 -11.92 48.40 -24.98
CA ASN A 326 -13.19 48.33 -24.22
C ASN A 326 -13.17 47.65 -22.83
N VAL A 327 -12.02 47.57 -22.15
CA VAL A 327 -11.99 47.52 -20.67
C VAL A 327 -11.87 48.95 -20.15
N GLY A 328 -12.94 49.72 -20.30
CA GLY A 328 -12.86 51.18 -20.10
C GLY A 328 -14.17 51.95 -20.31
N GLN A 329 -15.31 51.36 -19.94
CA GLN A 329 -16.60 52.03 -19.64
C GLN A 329 -17.71 50.97 -19.57
N LYS A 330 -18.24 50.71 -18.36
CA LYS A 330 -19.64 50.34 -18.01
C LYS A 330 -19.70 49.50 -16.73
N SER A 331 -19.85 50.16 -15.58
CA SER A 331 -20.76 49.74 -14.50
C SER A 331 -20.77 50.73 -13.31
N THR A 332 -20.89 52.03 -13.60
CA THR A 332 -21.41 52.98 -12.61
C THR A 332 -22.88 53.18 -12.93
N LEU A 333 -23.79 52.57 -12.16
CA LEU A 333 -25.18 53.00 -11.90
C LEU A 333 -25.96 51.91 -11.12
N TYR A 334 -26.72 52.33 -10.11
CA TYR A 334 -27.64 51.57 -9.23
C TYR A 334 -27.01 50.47 -8.34
N ARG A 335 -26.88 50.69 -7.03
CA ARG A 335 -28.03 50.79 -6.11
C ARG A 335 -27.89 51.89 -5.04
N LEU A 336 -29.01 52.61 -4.83
CA LEU A 336 -29.31 53.32 -3.58
C LEU A 336 -29.61 52.32 -2.45
N GLY A 337 -29.34 52.70 -1.20
CA GLY A 337 -29.96 51.99 -0.06
C GLY A 337 -29.33 52.16 1.32
N SER A 338 -29.64 53.28 2.00
CA SER A 338 -29.85 53.35 3.47
C SER A 338 -28.67 53.12 4.45
N ARG A 339 -28.23 54.23 5.10
CA ARG A 339 -28.08 54.45 6.57
C ARG A 339 -27.36 53.38 7.44
N ARG A 340 -26.45 53.73 8.36
CA ARG A 340 -26.28 54.98 9.14
C ARG A 340 -24.87 55.06 9.75
N ASP A 341 -24.49 56.28 10.18
CA ASP A 341 -23.36 56.64 11.06
C ASP A 341 -23.21 55.69 12.28
N VAL A 342 -22.04 55.55 12.92
CA VAL A 342 -21.41 56.56 13.80
C VAL A 342 -19.87 56.54 13.75
N SER A 343 -19.28 57.73 13.91
CA SER A 343 -17.85 58.06 13.95
C SER A 343 -17.10 57.62 15.23
N LYS A 344 -15.79 57.35 15.11
CA LYS A 344 -14.70 58.14 15.73
C LYS A 344 -13.29 57.55 15.47
N GLN A 345 -12.35 58.45 15.18
CA GLN A 345 -10.88 58.35 15.25
C GLN A 345 -10.40 59.12 16.52
N PRO A 346 -9.10 59.21 16.85
CA PRO A 346 -8.02 58.21 16.88
C PRO A 346 -7.26 58.28 18.25
N GLU A 347 -5.92 58.21 18.25
CA GLU A 347 -4.91 58.37 19.35
C GLU A 347 -4.47 57.06 20.04
N GLU A 348 -3.25 56.56 19.76
CA GLU A 348 -1.93 56.88 20.37
C GLU A 348 -1.67 56.18 21.71
N LEU A 349 -0.69 55.25 21.74
CA LEU A 349 0.57 55.37 22.52
C LEU A 349 1.41 54.06 22.44
N PHE A 350 2.69 54.20 22.09
CA PHE A 350 3.79 53.31 22.52
C PHE A 350 4.17 53.70 23.98
N PRO A 351 4.95 52.90 24.79
CA PRO A 351 6.08 52.09 24.36
C PRO A 351 6.33 50.76 25.12
N ALA A 352 7.48 50.14 24.82
CA ALA A 352 7.98 48.91 25.42
C ALA A 352 8.66 49.10 26.80
N GLN A 353 8.74 48.04 27.60
CA GLN A 353 10.00 47.42 28.09
C GLN A 353 9.83 46.56 29.37
N ARG A 354 10.62 45.46 29.36
CA ARG A 354 11.34 44.84 30.49
C ARG A 354 10.76 43.62 31.24
N TRP A 355 11.59 42.59 31.19
CA TRP A 355 11.64 41.34 31.95
C TRP A 355 11.32 41.46 33.45
N GLU A 356 10.66 40.45 34.04
CA GLU A 356 11.31 39.40 34.87
C GLU A 356 10.33 38.33 35.43
N LYS A 357 10.89 37.20 35.89
CA LYS A 357 10.36 36.22 36.87
C LYS A 357 9.21 35.26 36.48
N THR A 358 9.61 34.01 36.19
CA THR A 358 9.06 32.81 36.86
C THR A 358 9.39 32.84 38.37
N PRO A 359 8.67 32.16 39.31
CA PRO A 359 8.19 30.78 39.12
C PRO A 359 6.86 30.32 39.82
N ARG A 360 6.49 29.08 39.46
CA ARG A 360 5.65 28.08 40.18
C ARG A 360 4.11 28.21 40.23
N ASN A 361 3.51 27.09 39.81
CA ASN A 361 2.29 26.43 40.31
C ASN A 361 0.93 27.14 40.19
N ASN A 362 0.17 26.75 39.17
CA ASN A 362 -1.21 26.29 39.42
C ASN A 362 -1.56 25.12 38.46
N PRO A 363 -2.02 23.94 38.94
CA PRO A 363 -2.13 22.73 38.11
C PRO A 363 -3.56 22.51 37.59
N GLN A 364 -3.89 23.09 36.43
CA GLN A 364 -5.12 22.76 35.70
C GLN A 364 -4.82 22.69 34.20
N TRP A 365 -4.77 21.45 33.69
CA TRP A 365 -5.05 20.97 32.31
C TRP A 365 -4.49 19.55 32.16
N PHE A 366 -4.96 18.66 33.03
CA PHE A 366 -4.70 17.22 32.98
C PHE A 366 -5.77 16.59 32.08
N MET A 367 -5.46 16.29 30.81
CA MET A 367 -6.13 15.24 30.00
C MET A 367 -5.54 15.17 28.58
N SER A 368 -4.70 14.16 28.31
CA SER A 368 -4.59 13.48 27.00
C SER A 368 -3.58 12.31 27.09
N LEU A 369 -3.71 11.47 28.13
CA LEU A 369 -3.19 10.10 28.03
C LEU A 369 -4.21 9.25 27.27
N ILE A 370 -3.72 8.41 26.35
CA ILE A 370 -4.28 7.17 25.76
C ILE A 370 -3.83 7.08 24.28
N GLN A 371 -3.46 5.86 23.84
CA GLN A 371 -2.93 5.47 22.52
C GLN A 371 -1.46 5.83 22.21
N ARG A 372 -0.60 4.81 22.06
CA ARG A 372 -0.08 4.43 20.73
C ARG A 372 0.55 3.01 20.69
N VAL A 373 -0.17 1.97 21.14
CA VAL A 373 -0.03 0.61 20.54
C VAL A 373 -0.87 0.57 19.26
N THR A 374 -0.44 1.33 18.25
CA THR A 374 -1.15 1.48 16.98
C THR A 374 -0.67 0.48 15.94
N SER A 375 -1.60 -0.35 15.50
CA SER A 375 -1.69 -0.71 14.08
C SER A 375 -2.09 0.58 13.30
N ILE A 376 -1.62 0.85 12.07
CA ILE A 376 -0.80 -0.02 11.20
C ILE A 376 0.13 0.74 10.21
N GLU A 377 0.47 2.00 10.50
CA GLU A 377 1.02 2.96 9.51
C GLU A 377 2.27 3.68 10.00
N GLY A 378 3.17 3.98 9.06
CA GLY A 378 4.32 4.85 9.32
C GLY A 378 5.13 5.16 8.08
N THR A 379 6.11 6.03 8.29
CA THR A 379 6.96 6.61 7.26
C THR A 379 8.30 5.90 7.18
N ASP A 380 8.51 5.05 6.19
CA ASP A 380 9.85 4.57 5.89
C ASP A 380 10.64 5.74 5.29
N ARG A 381 11.79 6.07 5.87
CA ARG A 381 12.78 6.95 5.22
C ARG A 381 13.28 6.20 3.98
N GLN A 382 13.51 6.88 2.86
CA GLN A 382 14.27 6.28 1.76
C GLN A 382 15.60 5.73 2.32
N PRO A 383 16.00 4.50 1.97
CA PRO A 383 17.17 3.88 2.58
C PRO A 383 18.40 4.74 2.31
N PRO A 384 19.16 5.15 3.35
CA PRO A 384 20.44 5.82 3.13
C PRO A 384 21.37 4.85 2.39
N GLN A 385 22.15 5.37 1.45
CA GLN A 385 23.24 4.60 0.85
C GLN A 385 24.28 4.32 1.94
N LEU A 386 24.25 3.09 2.48
CA LEU A 386 25.18 2.67 3.52
C LEU A 386 26.61 2.61 2.95
N PRO A 387 27.63 3.08 3.68
CA PRO A 387 29.02 2.78 3.37
C PRO A 387 29.25 1.26 3.39
N ASP A 388 30.02 0.74 2.44
CA ASP A 388 30.30 -0.70 2.28
C ASP A 388 30.88 -1.35 3.55
N ASP A 389 31.54 -0.56 4.40
CA ASP A 389 32.12 -0.92 5.71
C ASP A 389 31.11 -1.50 6.73
N TRP A 390 29.80 -1.42 6.46
CA TRP A 390 28.74 -1.93 7.33
C TRP A 390 28.36 -3.41 7.08
N LEU A 391 29.08 -4.09 6.19
CA LEU A 391 28.98 -5.53 5.98
C LEU A 391 29.87 -6.31 6.96
N SER A 392 29.37 -7.41 7.51
CA SER A 392 30.05 -8.23 8.52
C SER A 392 31.41 -8.77 8.01
N PRO A 393 32.51 -8.71 8.80
CA PRO A 393 33.85 -9.11 8.33
C PRO A 393 34.01 -10.57 7.87
N ASN A 394 33.09 -11.46 8.23
CA ASN A 394 33.13 -12.89 7.92
C ASN A 394 32.23 -13.31 6.75
N LEU A 395 31.80 -12.37 5.90
CA LEU A 395 31.19 -12.64 4.61
C LEU A 395 31.96 -11.92 3.49
N SER A 396 33.27 -12.19 3.41
CA SER A 396 34.02 -11.95 2.18
C SER A 396 33.43 -12.84 1.07
N PRO A 397 32.99 -12.28 -0.07
CA PRO A 397 32.34 -13.07 -1.10
C PRO A 397 33.36 -13.96 -1.80
N HIS A 398 33.17 -15.28 -1.72
CA HIS A 398 33.79 -16.18 -2.67
C HIS A 398 33.36 -15.77 -4.08
N ARG A 399 34.35 -15.47 -4.92
CA ARG A 399 34.21 -15.14 -6.34
C ARG A 399 33.35 -16.21 -7.05
N GLN A 400 32.08 -15.91 -7.27
CA GLN A 400 31.31 -16.50 -8.37
C GLN A 400 31.03 -15.41 -9.40
N THR A 401 31.43 -15.72 -10.62
CA THR A 401 31.41 -14.93 -11.85
C THR A 401 30.15 -14.09 -12.05
N ASN A 402 30.30 -12.76 -12.09
CA ASN A 402 29.32 -11.86 -12.69
C ASN A 402 29.30 -12.08 -14.21
N GLY A 403 28.29 -12.79 -14.69
CA GLY A 403 28.01 -12.99 -16.11
C GLY A 403 27.27 -11.81 -16.76
N TYR A 404 27.89 -10.63 -16.79
CA TYR A 404 27.51 -9.55 -17.70
C TYR A 404 28.76 -9.04 -18.43
N GLY A 405 28.80 -9.28 -19.73
CA GLY A 405 29.98 -9.06 -20.57
C GLY A 405 30.32 -7.59 -20.75
N THR A 406 31.51 -7.20 -20.28
CA THR A 406 32.18 -5.92 -20.52
C THR A 406 32.62 -5.75 -21.97
N ILE A 407 32.73 -4.50 -22.45
CA ILE A 407 33.91 -4.00 -23.20
C ILE A 407 34.25 -2.61 -22.67
N ASN A 408 35.55 -2.37 -22.44
CA ASN A 408 36.10 -1.11 -21.93
C ASN A 408 36.19 -0.02 -23.02
N ASN A 409 36.17 1.26 -22.62
CA ASN A 409 37.43 2.01 -22.67
C ASN A 409 37.46 3.26 -21.76
N ASN A 410 38.66 3.57 -21.28
CA ASN A 410 38.96 4.76 -20.49
C ASN A 410 38.87 6.03 -21.34
N TYR A 411 38.38 7.14 -20.77
CA TYR A 411 39.05 8.46 -20.83
C TYR A 411 38.34 9.42 -19.86
N ALA A 412 39.08 9.99 -18.92
CA ALA A 412 38.60 11.07 -18.06
C ALA A 412 39.01 12.44 -18.64
N PRO A 413 38.13 13.44 -18.59
CA PRO A 413 38.53 14.84 -18.38
C PRO A 413 37.73 15.49 -17.21
N PRO A 414 38.10 16.71 -16.76
CA PRO A 414 38.13 17.05 -15.32
C PRO A 414 37.04 18.09 -14.90
N PRO A 415 37.05 18.65 -13.66
CA PRO A 415 35.85 19.22 -13.00
C PRO A 415 35.63 20.73 -13.26
N HIS A 416 34.67 21.30 -12.53
CA HIS A 416 34.17 22.70 -12.41
C HIS A 416 32.74 22.87 -12.95
N ARG A 417 31.85 23.67 -12.34
CA ARG A 417 31.94 24.53 -11.13
C ARG A 417 30.51 24.73 -10.58
N ASP A 418 30.32 24.67 -9.26
CA ASP A 418 29.08 25.12 -8.63
C ASP A 418 29.16 26.62 -8.27
N TRP A 419 28.04 27.32 -8.45
CA TRP A 419 27.71 28.54 -7.73
C TRP A 419 26.16 28.64 -7.59
N PRO A 420 25.63 29.29 -6.54
CA PRO A 420 24.47 28.77 -5.80
C PRO A 420 23.24 29.69 -5.91
N GLN A 421 22.15 29.27 -5.26
CA GLN A 421 21.03 30.15 -4.91
C GLN A 421 20.47 29.81 -3.54
N HIS A 422 20.64 30.72 -2.57
CA HIS A 422 19.88 30.69 -1.33
C HIS A 422 18.46 31.29 -1.47
N SER A 423 17.51 30.63 -0.81
CA SER A 423 16.20 31.16 -0.37
C SER A 423 15.03 31.33 -1.36
N LEU A 424 14.28 30.23 -1.54
CA LEU A 424 12.83 30.27 -1.31
C LEU A 424 12.43 29.07 -0.44
N ARG A 425 11.81 29.32 0.71
CA ARG A 425 11.42 28.30 1.70
C ARG A 425 10.22 27.47 1.21
N GLY A 426 10.48 26.46 0.39
CA GLY A 426 9.76 25.20 0.50
C GLY A 426 10.44 24.36 1.58
N LYS A 427 9.74 23.98 2.67
CA LYS A 427 10.25 22.96 3.60
C LYS A 427 10.32 21.63 2.84
N GLY A 428 11.47 21.33 2.25
CA GLY A 428 11.77 20.02 1.71
C GLY A 428 11.91 19.01 2.84
N SER A 429 10.78 18.48 3.32
CA SER A 429 10.74 17.25 4.10
C SER A 429 11.29 16.11 3.25
N VAL A 430 12.10 15.26 3.85
CA VAL A 430 12.65 14.06 3.21
C VAL A 430 11.47 13.23 2.71
N ARG A 431 11.43 12.87 1.41
CA ARG A 431 10.31 12.13 0.81
C ARG A 431 10.09 10.80 1.55
N SER A 432 9.18 10.83 2.51
CA SER A 432 8.87 9.71 3.38
C SER A 432 7.87 8.81 2.67
N LEU A 433 8.21 7.53 2.49
CA LEU A 433 7.29 6.58 1.88
C LEU A 433 6.34 6.07 2.96
N ARG A 434 5.10 6.56 2.96
CA ARG A 434 4.05 6.08 3.88
C ARG A 434 3.63 4.67 3.45
N HIS A 435 3.97 3.69 4.27
CA HIS A 435 3.64 2.29 4.04
C HIS A 435 2.65 1.79 5.08
N VAL A 436 1.76 0.92 4.62
CA VAL A 436 0.87 0.11 5.47
C VAL A 436 1.61 -1.18 5.78
N ILE A 437 1.58 -1.66 7.03
CA ILE A 437 2.10 -2.99 7.38
C ILE A 437 1.44 -4.04 6.47
N SER A 438 2.26 -4.86 5.82
CA SER A 438 1.79 -6.12 5.23
C SER A 438 1.84 -7.24 6.24
N TYR A 439 0.85 -8.13 6.19
CA TYR A 439 0.93 -9.47 6.75
C TYR A 439 1.21 -10.56 5.70
N ASP A 440 1.27 -10.23 4.40
CA ASP A 440 1.63 -11.15 3.31
C ASP A 440 3.09 -11.64 3.42
N ALA A 441 3.22 -12.88 3.91
CA ALA A 441 4.50 -13.57 4.05
C ALA A 441 5.03 -14.16 2.74
N LEU A 442 4.22 -14.19 1.68
CA LEU A 442 4.44 -14.87 0.40
C LEU A 442 4.44 -13.90 -0.80
N SER A 443 4.62 -12.59 -0.58
CA SER A 443 4.70 -11.60 -1.66
C SER A 443 5.92 -11.82 -2.58
N HIS A 444 5.74 -11.72 -3.89
CA HIS A 444 6.82 -11.89 -4.88
C HIS A 444 7.74 -10.66 -4.94
N HIS A 445 9.02 -10.87 -5.23
CA HIS A 445 9.99 -9.78 -5.42
C HIS A 445 9.61 -8.93 -6.64
N GLY A 446 9.45 -7.62 -6.43
CA GLY A 446 9.15 -6.64 -7.48
C GLY A 446 7.74 -6.06 -7.43
N GLU A 447 6.80 -6.71 -6.75
CA GLU A 447 5.50 -6.11 -6.45
C GLU A 447 5.60 -5.22 -5.20
N ALA A 448 5.06 -4.01 -5.29
CA ALA A 448 4.83 -3.19 -4.10
C ALA A 448 3.90 -3.96 -3.16
N SER A 449 4.24 -3.97 -1.86
CA SER A 449 3.46 -4.63 -0.82
C SER A 449 1.96 -4.42 -1.01
N GLN A 450 1.22 -5.51 -1.24
CA GLN A 450 -0.24 -5.49 -1.44
C GLN A 450 -1.01 -5.26 -0.12
N ALA A 451 -0.37 -4.65 0.89
CA ALA A 451 -0.95 -4.28 2.17
C ALA A 451 -2.16 -3.35 1.97
N THR A 452 -3.34 -3.97 1.98
CA THR A 452 -4.66 -3.42 1.63
C THR A 452 -4.85 -3.03 0.16
N HIS A 453 -5.85 -3.67 -0.46
CA HIS A 453 -6.36 -3.42 -1.82
C HIS A 453 -6.11 -2.00 -2.37
N PRO A 454 -5.54 -1.84 -3.59
CA PRO A 454 -5.39 -0.55 -4.24
C PRO A 454 -6.70 0.26 -4.40
N THR A 455 -7.87 -0.42 -4.41
CA THR A 455 -9.17 0.21 -4.72
C THR A 455 -10.29 -0.07 -3.70
N GLY A 456 -10.48 -1.31 -3.24
CA GLY A 456 -11.74 -1.81 -2.65
C GLY A 456 -12.29 -1.20 -1.34
N GLY A 457 -11.45 -0.88 -0.34
CA GLY A 457 -11.94 -0.48 0.99
C GLY A 457 -12.89 0.72 1.01
N LYS A 458 -13.91 0.71 1.87
CA LYS A 458 -14.87 1.84 1.97
C LYS A 458 -14.25 2.98 2.80
N ALA A 459 -14.43 4.23 2.36
CA ALA A 459 -13.98 5.39 3.14
C ALA A 459 -14.92 5.61 4.33
N ALA A 460 -14.38 5.83 5.53
CA ALA A 460 -15.16 5.81 6.77
C ALA A 460 -16.30 6.86 6.83
N TYR A 461 -16.17 8.00 6.14
CA TYR A 461 -17.22 9.03 6.06
C TYR A 461 -18.48 8.53 5.34
N LYS A 462 -18.35 7.55 4.42
CA LYS A 462 -19.49 6.93 3.72
C LYS A 462 -20.31 5.98 4.62
N VAL A 463 -19.92 5.78 5.88
CA VAL A 463 -20.64 4.93 6.83
C VAL A 463 -20.97 5.73 8.09
N GLY A 464 -22.27 5.77 8.43
CA GLY A 464 -22.76 6.49 9.59
C GLY A 464 -22.06 6.09 10.88
N THR A 465 -21.74 7.09 11.72
CA THR A 465 -20.94 6.93 12.95
C THR A 465 -21.49 5.83 13.88
N TYR A 466 -22.81 5.72 14.01
CA TYR A 466 -23.46 4.66 14.79
C TYR A 466 -23.11 3.26 14.27
N LYS A 467 -23.15 3.04 12.94
CA LYS A 467 -22.79 1.75 12.34
C LYS A 467 -21.31 1.45 12.50
N ARG A 468 -20.43 2.45 12.38
CA ARG A 468 -18.99 2.29 12.66
C ARG A 468 -18.72 1.90 14.11
N PHE A 469 -19.39 2.56 15.07
CA PHE A 469 -19.27 2.24 16.48
C PHE A 469 -19.79 0.82 16.80
N ALA A 470 -20.97 0.46 16.27
CA ALA A 470 -21.54 -0.88 16.42
C ALA A 470 -20.62 -1.98 15.87
N GLN A 471 -19.93 -1.73 14.74
CA GLN A 471 -18.94 -2.67 14.20
C GLN A 471 -17.72 -2.81 15.11
N VAL A 472 -17.17 -1.72 15.67
CA VAL A 472 -16.04 -1.78 16.62
C VAL A 472 -16.43 -2.59 17.87
N VAL A 473 -17.58 -2.29 18.47
CA VAL A 473 -18.11 -3.03 19.64
C VAL A 473 -18.31 -4.50 19.30
N PHE A 474 -18.91 -4.80 18.14
CA PHE A 474 -19.11 -6.17 17.68
C PHE A 474 -17.79 -6.93 17.52
N THR A 475 -16.79 -6.32 16.87
CA THR A 475 -15.47 -6.92 16.67
C THR A 475 -14.78 -7.22 18.01
N VAL A 476 -14.81 -6.29 18.97
CA VAL A 476 -14.24 -6.50 20.31
C VAL A 476 -14.93 -7.67 21.03
N VAL A 477 -16.26 -7.75 20.97
CA VAL A 477 -17.03 -8.86 21.56
C VAL A 477 -16.76 -10.18 20.84
N ALA A 478 -16.62 -10.18 19.50
CA ALA A 478 -16.27 -11.38 18.74
C ALA A 478 -14.86 -11.89 19.07
N CYS A 479 -13.88 -10.98 19.25
CA CYS A 479 -12.56 -11.34 19.76
C CYS A 479 -12.66 -11.95 21.16
N TRP A 480 -13.39 -11.31 22.08
CA TRP A 480 -13.55 -11.80 23.44
C TRP A 480 -14.21 -13.19 23.49
N LEU A 481 -15.20 -13.45 22.62
CA LEU A 481 -15.89 -14.73 22.62
C LEU A 481 -15.11 -15.85 21.93
N ALA A 482 -14.23 -15.57 20.97
CA ALA A 482 -13.71 -16.59 20.07
C ALA A 482 -12.20 -16.59 19.75
N SER A 483 -11.47 -15.50 19.96
CA SER A 483 -10.15 -15.33 19.33
C SER A 483 -8.99 -16.12 19.96
N GLY A 484 -9.03 -16.37 21.28
CA GLY A 484 -7.94 -17.00 22.03
C GLY A 484 -8.42 -17.96 23.12
N ILE A 485 -9.65 -18.51 23.01
CA ILE A 485 -10.29 -19.34 24.05
C ILE A 485 -9.40 -20.51 24.52
N VAL A 486 -8.58 -21.06 23.61
CA VAL A 486 -7.65 -22.17 23.88
C VAL A 486 -6.60 -21.84 24.95
N PHE A 487 -6.32 -20.56 25.21
CA PHE A 487 -5.44 -20.12 26.31
C PHE A 487 -6.13 -20.11 27.68
N GLY A 488 -7.45 -20.30 27.75
CA GLY A 488 -8.20 -20.64 28.96
C GLY A 488 -8.05 -22.10 29.40
N PHE A 489 -7.05 -22.83 28.89
CA PHE A 489 -6.85 -24.25 29.16
C PHE A 489 -6.68 -24.58 30.66
N ALA A 490 -6.08 -23.70 31.45
CA ALA A 490 -5.96 -23.88 32.90
C ALA A 490 -7.32 -23.97 33.64
N ALA A 491 -8.37 -23.35 33.09
CA ALA A 491 -9.75 -23.47 33.57
C ALA A 491 -10.50 -24.66 32.94
N LEU A 492 -10.15 -25.08 31.71
CA LEU A 492 -10.78 -26.23 31.06
C LEU A 492 -10.24 -27.57 31.59
N LYS A 493 -8.93 -27.67 31.84
CA LYS A 493 -8.23 -28.90 32.26
C LYS A 493 -8.87 -29.60 33.48
N PRO A 494 -9.25 -28.91 34.57
CA PRO A 494 -9.99 -29.54 35.68
C PRO A 494 -11.31 -30.20 35.27
N VAL A 495 -12.03 -29.65 34.29
CA VAL A 495 -13.28 -30.23 33.78
C VAL A 495 -13.01 -31.45 32.90
N LEU A 496 -11.94 -31.45 32.10
CA LEU A 496 -11.52 -32.63 31.32
C LEU A 496 -11.18 -33.81 32.24
N ILE A 497 -10.51 -33.51 33.37
CA ILE A 497 -10.17 -34.50 34.40
C ILE A 497 -11.44 -35.07 35.04
N SER A 498 -12.41 -34.23 35.43
CA SER A 498 -13.65 -34.69 36.08
C SER A 498 -14.56 -35.51 35.18
N GLU A 499 -14.50 -35.28 33.86
CA GLU A 499 -15.20 -36.07 32.84
C GLU A 499 -14.43 -37.34 32.42
N GLY A 500 -13.28 -37.63 33.04
CA GLY A 500 -12.51 -38.86 32.82
C GLY A 500 -11.72 -38.91 31.50
N VAL A 501 -11.52 -37.78 30.81
CA VAL A 501 -10.83 -37.73 29.52
C VAL A 501 -9.38 -38.25 29.67
N TYR A 502 -8.98 -39.21 28.84
CA TYR A 502 -7.68 -39.89 28.88
C TYR A 502 -7.37 -40.67 30.17
N ARG A 503 -8.37 -41.00 31.02
CA ARG A 503 -8.17 -41.81 32.24
C ARG A 503 -7.84 -43.28 31.92
N GLU A 504 -8.08 -43.74 30.69
CA GLU A 504 -7.66 -45.04 30.17
C GLU A 504 -6.14 -45.18 29.97
N LEU A 505 -5.37 -44.08 30.07
CA LEU A 505 -3.91 -44.09 30.00
C LEU A 505 -3.22 -44.36 31.34
N CYS A 506 -3.96 -44.37 32.46
CA CYS A 506 -3.42 -44.58 33.81
C CYS A 506 -3.07 -46.06 34.06
N THR A 507 -2.06 -46.32 34.88
CA THR A 507 -1.73 -47.70 35.25
C THR A 507 -2.74 -48.27 36.26
N PRO A 508 -2.87 -49.61 36.38
CA PRO A 508 -3.75 -50.23 37.38
C PRO A 508 -3.44 -49.78 38.81
N GLU A 509 -2.16 -49.58 39.15
CA GLU A 509 -1.72 -49.16 40.48
C GLU A 509 -2.11 -47.70 40.77
N GLU A 510 -2.04 -46.81 39.77
CA GLU A 510 -2.52 -45.42 39.88
C GLU A 510 -4.04 -45.36 40.07
N LEU A 511 -4.79 -46.24 39.38
CA LEU A 511 -6.23 -46.36 39.50
C LEU A 511 -6.66 -46.96 40.85
N GLU A 512 -5.93 -47.94 41.38
CA GLU A 512 -6.15 -48.51 42.72
C GLU A 512 -5.80 -47.51 43.85
N ALA A 513 -4.84 -46.61 43.63
CA ALA A 513 -4.49 -45.53 44.54
C ALA A 513 -5.44 -44.31 44.47
N ASP A 514 -6.42 -44.32 43.56
CA ASP A 514 -7.37 -43.24 43.24
C ASP A 514 -6.72 -41.85 43.09
N VAL A 515 -5.65 -41.79 42.29
CA VAL A 515 -5.00 -40.50 41.97
C VAL A 515 -5.94 -39.60 41.16
N GLU A 516 -5.99 -38.30 41.47
CA GLU A 516 -6.87 -37.35 40.77
C GLU A 516 -6.50 -37.24 39.27
N VAL A 517 -5.20 -37.28 38.96
CA VAL A 517 -4.65 -37.27 37.60
C VAL A 517 -3.41 -38.18 37.57
N CYS A 518 -3.32 -39.09 36.61
CA CYS A 518 -2.11 -39.88 36.39
C CYS A 518 -1.13 -39.21 35.41
N TYR A 519 0.14 -39.63 35.43
CA TYR A 519 1.20 -38.97 34.64
C TYR A 519 0.93 -39.02 33.12
N ALA A 520 0.53 -40.18 32.58
CA ALA A 520 0.26 -40.34 31.15
C ALA A 520 -0.96 -39.51 30.67
N GLN A 521 -1.97 -39.37 31.54
CA GLN A 521 -3.14 -38.50 31.31
C GLN A 521 -2.73 -37.02 31.27
N ASP A 522 -1.95 -36.54 32.25
CA ASP A 522 -1.52 -35.13 32.28
C ASP A 522 -0.66 -34.78 31.06
N LEU A 523 0.27 -35.66 30.69
CA LEU A 523 1.13 -35.47 29.51
C LEU A 523 0.32 -35.41 28.20
N ARG A 524 -0.72 -36.25 28.05
CA ARG A 524 -1.63 -36.22 26.89
C ARG A 524 -2.48 -34.95 26.86
N MET A 525 -2.94 -34.47 28.02
CA MET A 525 -3.63 -33.17 28.14
C MET A 525 -2.70 -31.98 27.84
N ASN A 526 -1.44 -32.03 28.26
CA ASN A 526 -0.45 -30.99 27.98
C ASN A 526 -0.06 -30.98 26.49
N PHE A 527 -0.02 -32.15 25.83
CA PHE A 527 0.09 -32.27 24.37
C PHE A 527 -1.13 -31.64 23.64
N PHE A 528 -2.36 -31.88 24.11
CA PHE A 528 -3.58 -31.27 23.57
C PHE A 528 -3.52 -29.73 23.56
N PHE A 529 -2.94 -29.10 24.60
CA PHE A 529 -2.70 -27.65 24.63
C PHE A 529 -1.51 -27.21 23.77
N ALA A 530 -0.40 -27.96 23.77
CA ALA A 530 0.78 -27.66 22.96
C ALA A 530 0.45 -27.61 21.46
N VAL A 531 -0.39 -28.54 20.97
CA VAL A 531 -0.84 -28.58 19.56
C VAL A 531 -1.71 -27.37 19.21
N ALA A 532 -2.66 -26.98 20.08
CA ALA A 532 -3.56 -25.85 19.81
C ALA A 532 -2.84 -24.48 19.89
N SER A 533 -1.97 -24.28 20.88
CA SER A 533 -1.14 -23.07 20.97
C SER A 533 -0.14 -22.97 19.82
N THR A 534 0.42 -24.11 19.37
CA THR A 534 1.20 -24.19 18.12
C THR A 534 0.36 -23.80 16.90
N THR A 535 -0.87 -24.31 16.78
CA THR A 535 -1.79 -23.97 15.68
C THR A 535 -2.08 -22.47 15.63
N CYS A 536 -2.35 -21.84 16.78
CA CYS A 536 -2.57 -20.39 16.88
C CYS A 536 -1.35 -19.60 16.36
N ASN A 537 -0.14 -19.98 16.76
CA ASN A 537 1.09 -19.29 16.35
C ASN A 537 1.43 -19.53 14.87
N VAL A 538 1.39 -20.78 14.39
CA VAL A 538 1.76 -21.14 13.01
C VAL A 538 0.74 -20.61 12.00
N SER A 539 -0.56 -20.63 12.33
CA SER A 539 -1.60 -20.14 11.42
C SER A 539 -1.60 -18.62 11.22
N ALA A 540 -0.95 -17.84 12.11
CA ALA A 540 -0.87 -16.38 11.95
C ALA A 540 -0.25 -15.94 10.60
N LEU A 541 0.75 -16.70 10.11
CA LEU A 541 1.45 -16.43 8.84
C LEU A 541 0.54 -16.60 7.60
N PRO A 542 -0.12 -17.76 7.36
CA PRO A 542 -1.05 -17.91 6.26
C PRO A 542 -2.34 -17.08 6.43
N VAL A 543 -2.87 -16.92 7.65
CA VAL A 543 -4.07 -16.09 7.91
C VAL A 543 -3.80 -14.63 7.53
N GLY A 544 -2.63 -14.10 7.90
CA GLY A 544 -2.19 -12.75 7.50
C GLY A 544 -2.08 -12.58 5.98
N THR A 545 -1.59 -13.59 5.28
CA THR A 545 -1.51 -13.60 3.80
C THR A 545 -2.91 -13.66 3.15
N ILE A 546 -3.85 -14.40 3.73
CA ILE A 546 -5.24 -14.46 3.26
C ILE A 546 -5.95 -13.12 3.52
N LEU A 547 -5.68 -12.47 4.66
CA LEU A 547 -6.24 -11.16 5.01
C LEU A 547 -5.82 -10.08 4.00
N ASP A 548 -4.53 -10.01 3.65
CA ASP A 548 -4.01 -9.00 2.71
C ASP A 548 -4.57 -9.20 1.29
N ARG A 549 -4.74 -10.45 0.84
CA ARG A 549 -5.18 -10.78 -0.55
C ARG A 549 -6.70 -10.82 -0.76
N TYR A 550 -7.45 -11.31 0.24
CA TYR A 550 -8.88 -11.59 0.12
C TYR A 550 -9.77 -10.81 1.11
N GLY A 551 -9.17 -10.05 2.02
CA GLY A 551 -9.87 -9.14 2.92
C GLY A 551 -10.54 -9.81 4.14
N PRO A 552 -11.01 -8.99 5.09
CA PRO A 552 -11.46 -9.45 6.41
C PRO A 552 -12.73 -10.31 6.37
N ARG A 553 -13.57 -10.16 5.34
CA ARG A 553 -14.79 -10.98 5.21
C ARG A 553 -14.49 -12.45 4.92
N VAL A 554 -13.52 -12.73 4.05
CA VAL A 554 -13.14 -14.12 3.72
C VAL A 554 -12.54 -14.78 4.95
N CYS A 555 -11.64 -14.09 5.66
CA CYS A 555 -11.09 -14.57 6.93
C CYS A 555 -12.18 -14.89 7.97
N ALA A 556 -13.17 -14.01 8.15
CA ALA A 556 -14.24 -14.22 9.12
C ALA A 556 -15.19 -15.37 8.74
N VAL A 557 -15.43 -15.63 7.45
CA VAL A 557 -16.19 -16.82 7.00
C VAL A 557 -15.41 -18.11 7.29
N ILE A 558 -14.11 -18.15 6.95
CA ILE A 558 -13.25 -19.31 7.24
C ILE A 558 -13.15 -19.53 8.76
N GLY A 559 -12.94 -18.46 9.53
CA GLY A 559 -12.89 -18.52 11.00
C GLY A 559 -14.17 -19.05 11.63
N SER A 560 -15.33 -18.57 11.16
CA SER A 560 -16.64 -19.06 11.63
C SER A 560 -16.84 -20.55 11.30
N PHE A 561 -16.43 -20.99 10.11
CA PHE A 561 -16.45 -22.40 9.72
C PHE A 561 -15.52 -23.25 10.59
N CYS A 562 -14.27 -22.83 10.80
CA CYS A 562 -13.31 -23.53 11.66
C CYS A 562 -13.79 -23.61 13.11
N LEU A 563 -14.32 -22.53 13.68
CA LEU A 563 -14.92 -22.54 15.02
C LEU A 563 -16.10 -23.52 15.11
N ALA A 564 -16.98 -23.53 14.11
CA ALA A 564 -18.12 -24.45 14.07
C ALA A 564 -17.68 -25.93 13.98
N VAL A 565 -16.73 -26.23 13.09
CA VAL A 565 -16.15 -27.58 12.97
C VAL A 565 -15.45 -28.00 14.27
N GLY A 566 -14.65 -27.11 14.88
CA GLY A 566 -13.98 -27.40 16.14
C GLY A 566 -14.94 -27.70 17.28
N SER A 567 -16.04 -26.94 17.36
CA SER A 567 -17.09 -27.14 18.37
C SER A 567 -17.89 -28.42 18.14
N ILE A 568 -18.20 -28.77 16.87
CA ILE A 568 -18.88 -30.03 16.52
C ILE A 568 -17.99 -31.23 16.86
N LEU A 569 -16.71 -31.21 16.47
CA LEU A 569 -15.76 -32.27 16.77
C LEU A 569 -15.60 -32.48 18.28
N MET A 570 -15.46 -31.38 19.03
CA MET A 570 -15.35 -31.43 20.48
C MET A 570 -16.64 -31.96 21.13
N GLY A 571 -17.81 -31.47 20.72
CA GLY A 571 -19.11 -31.94 21.21
C GLY A 571 -19.34 -33.43 20.97
N TYR A 572 -18.95 -33.96 19.80
CA TYR A 572 -19.02 -35.40 19.52
C TYR A 572 -17.98 -36.24 20.26
N ALA A 573 -16.78 -35.70 20.55
CA ALA A 573 -15.76 -36.41 21.32
C ALA A 573 -16.23 -36.76 22.75
N PHE A 574 -16.95 -35.83 23.41
CA PHE A 574 -17.58 -36.11 24.70
C PHE A 574 -18.83 -37.01 24.62
N LYS A 575 -19.43 -37.16 23.44
CA LYS A 575 -20.68 -37.92 23.24
C LYS A 575 -20.44 -39.38 22.85
N ILE A 576 -19.37 -39.66 22.12
CA ILE A 576 -19.04 -40.96 21.53
C ILE A 576 -17.69 -41.41 22.11
N PRO A 577 -17.66 -42.33 23.08
CA PRO A 577 -16.42 -42.74 23.76
C PRO A 577 -15.33 -43.26 22.82
N GLU A 578 -15.69 -43.83 21.67
CA GLU A 578 -14.77 -44.37 20.68
C GLU A 578 -14.13 -43.30 19.77
N PHE A 579 -14.50 -42.02 19.89
CA PHE A 579 -14.06 -40.94 19.00
C PHE A 579 -13.10 -39.95 19.68
N ASP A 580 -11.79 -40.13 19.53
CA ASP A 580 -10.74 -39.15 19.94
C ASP A 580 -10.75 -37.91 19.01
N GLY A 581 -11.83 -37.14 19.09
CA GLY A 581 -12.00 -35.87 18.38
C GLY A 581 -11.37 -34.67 19.10
N TYR A 582 -10.91 -34.84 20.35
CA TYR A 582 -10.51 -33.74 21.23
C TYR A 582 -9.42 -32.85 20.64
N ILE A 583 -8.30 -33.45 20.22
CA ILE A 583 -7.15 -32.71 19.68
C ILE A 583 -7.52 -31.99 18.37
N MET A 584 -8.23 -32.68 17.47
CA MET A 584 -8.68 -32.09 16.20
C MET A 584 -9.69 -30.97 16.41
N GLY A 585 -10.62 -31.12 17.35
CA GLY A 585 -11.53 -30.06 17.77
C GLY A 585 -10.77 -28.83 18.25
N ASN A 586 -9.77 -29.01 19.11
CA ASN A 586 -8.96 -27.92 19.65
C ASN A 586 -8.09 -27.21 18.58
N VAL A 587 -7.56 -27.95 17.60
CA VAL A 587 -6.87 -27.39 16.42
C VAL A 587 -7.80 -26.48 15.64
N PHE A 588 -9.03 -26.93 15.34
CA PHE A 588 -10.01 -26.12 14.61
C PHE A 588 -10.50 -24.90 15.39
N LEU A 589 -10.63 -25.00 16.73
CA LEU A 589 -10.92 -23.85 17.60
C LEU A 589 -9.78 -22.82 17.58
N ALA A 590 -8.52 -23.25 17.69
CA ALA A 590 -7.36 -22.36 17.64
C ALA A 590 -7.19 -21.67 16.27
N LEU A 591 -7.35 -22.43 15.18
CA LEU A 591 -7.32 -21.91 13.81
C LEU A 591 -8.45 -20.88 13.59
N GLY A 592 -9.66 -21.21 14.02
CA GLY A 592 -10.82 -20.33 13.95
C GLY A 592 -10.62 -19.02 14.74
N GLY A 593 -10.05 -19.12 15.94
CA GLY A 593 -9.71 -17.96 16.76
C GLY A 593 -8.70 -17.02 16.09
N THR A 594 -7.67 -17.56 15.43
CA THR A 594 -6.68 -16.78 14.68
C THR A 594 -7.31 -16.03 13.50
N PHE A 595 -8.24 -16.67 12.79
CA PHE A 595 -9.04 -16.07 11.71
C PHE A 595 -10.02 -14.98 12.19
N VAL A 596 -10.41 -14.97 13.47
CA VAL A 596 -11.14 -13.84 14.08
C VAL A 596 -10.17 -12.75 14.54
N PHE A 597 -9.01 -13.11 15.10
CA PHE A 597 -8.08 -12.16 15.70
C PHE A 597 -7.42 -11.21 14.69
N LEU A 598 -6.67 -11.73 13.72
CA LEU A 598 -5.83 -10.90 12.85
C LEU A 598 -6.64 -9.89 12.00
N PRO A 599 -7.79 -10.25 11.38
CA PRO A 599 -8.60 -9.29 10.64
C PRO A 599 -9.17 -8.17 11.50
N SER A 600 -9.32 -8.40 12.80
CA SER A 600 -9.95 -7.44 13.72
C SER A 600 -9.14 -6.17 13.91
N PHE A 601 -7.82 -6.18 13.66
CA PHE A 601 -7.01 -4.97 13.63
C PHE A 601 -7.43 -3.98 12.53
N SER A 602 -7.99 -4.47 11.41
CA SER A 602 -8.44 -3.60 10.31
C SER A 602 -9.63 -2.69 10.68
N ILE A 603 -10.36 -2.99 11.77
CA ILE A 603 -11.49 -2.15 12.22
C ILE A 603 -11.04 -0.81 12.81
N ALA A 604 -9.76 -0.67 13.18
CA ALA A 604 -9.18 0.58 13.66
C ALA A 604 -9.36 1.74 12.66
N ASN A 605 -9.31 1.42 11.35
CA ASN A 605 -9.53 2.35 10.25
C ASN A 605 -10.97 2.91 10.18
N ALA A 606 -11.92 2.37 10.95
CA ALA A 606 -13.24 2.97 11.11
C ALA A 606 -13.19 4.32 11.84
N PHE A 607 -12.22 4.52 12.73
CA PHE A 607 -11.99 5.76 13.47
C PHE A 607 -10.48 6.09 13.53
N PRO A 608 -9.91 6.67 12.46
CA PRO A 608 -8.47 6.97 12.37
C PRO A 608 -7.87 7.68 13.59
N MET A 609 -8.52 8.73 14.10
CA MET A 609 -8.10 9.46 15.31
C MET A 609 -8.01 8.59 16.58
N TYR A 610 -8.69 7.45 16.60
CA TYR A 610 -8.77 6.55 17.77
C TYR A 610 -8.26 5.13 17.48
N ALA A 611 -7.54 4.92 16.37
CA ALA A 611 -7.09 3.62 15.91
C ALA A 611 -6.33 2.82 16.99
N GLY A 612 -5.48 3.48 17.78
CA GLY A 612 -4.66 2.83 18.80
C GLY A 612 -5.43 2.27 19.99
N THR A 613 -6.52 2.90 20.44
CA THR A 613 -7.37 2.29 21.50
C THR A 613 -8.11 1.11 20.91
N ILE A 614 -8.60 1.20 19.69
CA ILE A 614 -9.33 0.10 19.05
C ILE A 614 -8.42 -1.13 18.94
N VAL A 615 -7.19 -0.96 18.44
CA VAL A 615 -6.17 -2.01 18.39
C VAL A 615 -5.87 -2.57 19.77
N ALA A 616 -5.58 -1.69 20.74
CA ALA A 616 -5.26 -2.08 22.10
C ALA A 616 -6.41 -2.85 22.78
N THR A 617 -7.66 -2.42 22.58
CA THR A 617 -8.86 -3.11 23.08
C THR A 617 -9.09 -4.46 22.39
N VAL A 618 -8.80 -4.59 21.09
CA VAL A 618 -8.83 -5.88 20.38
C VAL A 618 -7.78 -6.85 20.93
N THR A 619 -6.55 -6.38 21.22
CA THR A 619 -5.51 -7.19 21.88
C THR A 619 -5.92 -7.59 23.30
N GLY A 620 -6.46 -6.66 24.10
CA GLY A 620 -6.97 -6.97 25.44
C GLY A 620 -8.15 -7.96 25.41
N ALA A 621 -9.00 -7.91 24.39
CA ALA A 621 -10.09 -8.86 24.18
C ALA A 621 -9.60 -10.27 23.84
N PHE A 622 -8.45 -10.41 23.17
CA PHE A 622 -7.83 -11.71 22.91
C PHE A 622 -7.38 -12.39 24.20
N ASP A 623 -6.66 -11.69 25.09
CA ASP A 623 -6.32 -12.24 26.41
C ASP A 623 -7.57 -12.48 27.28
N ALA A 624 -8.57 -11.60 27.20
CA ALA A 624 -9.85 -11.76 27.90
C ALA A 624 -10.63 -13.01 27.47
N SER A 625 -10.38 -13.56 26.27
CA SER A 625 -11.12 -14.73 25.75
C SER A 625 -10.86 -16.03 26.48
N ALA A 626 -9.77 -16.11 27.27
CA ALA A 626 -9.59 -17.19 28.25
C ALA A 626 -10.75 -17.26 29.27
N ALA A 627 -11.47 -16.16 29.52
CA ALA A 627 -12.63 -16.13 30.40
C ALA A 627 -13.80 -17.02 29.92
N VAL A 628 -13.87 -17.38 28.63
CA VAL A 628 -14.93 -18.25 28.10
C VAL A 628 -14.93 -19.62 28.79
N PHE A 629 -13.75 -20.23 28.95
CA PHE A 629 -13.62 -21.50 29.67
C PHE A 629 -13.69 -21.33 31.19
N LEU A 630 -13.32 -20.17 31.76
CA LEU A 630 -13.58 -19.86 33.18
C LEU A 630 -15.08 -19.77 33.48
N PHE A 631 -15.86 -19.03 32.68
CA PHE A 631 -17.31 -18.94 32.86
C PHE A 631 -17.97 -20.30 32.67
N TYR A 632 -17.52 -21.10 31.70
CA TYR A 632 -17.97 -22.49 31.55
C TYR A 632 -17.67 -23.32 32.81
N ARG A 633 -16.43 -23.29 33.33
CA ARG A 633 -16.04 -23.99 34.56
C ARG A 633 -16.91 -23.60 35.76
N ILE A 634 -17.18 -22.30 35.93
CA ILE A 634 -18.06 -21.80 37.01
C ILE A 634 -19.49 -22.36 36.85
N ILE A 635 -20.03 -22.42 35.62
CA ILE A 635 -21.35 -23.01 35.36
C ILE A 635 -21.34 -24.52 35.60
N TYR A 636 -20.28 -25.22 35.20
CA TYR A 636 -20.11 -26.66 35.43
C TYR A 636 -20.10 -27.00 36.92
N GLU A 637 -19.26 -26.32 37.71
CA GLU A 637 -19.17 -26.47 39.16
C GLU A 637 -20.51 -26.09 39.84
N ALA A 638 -21.12 -24.95 39.46
CA ALA A 638 -22.39 -24.49 40.04
C ALA A 638 -23.62 -25.34 39.65
N THR A 639 -23.51 -26.18 38.61
CA THR A 639 -24.59 -27.10 38.19
C THR A 639 -24.33 -28.55 38.60
N GLU A 640 -23.33 -28.81 39.45
CA GLU A 640 -22.94 -30.16 39.89
C GLU A 640 -22.70 -31.10 38.68
N GLY A 641 -22.04 -30.60 37.63
CA GLY A 641 -21.76 -31.35 36.40
C GLY A 641 -22.95 -31.55 35.44
N ARG A 642 -24.16 -31.05 35.77
CA ARG A 642 -25.33 -31.21 34.87
C ARG A 642 -25.17 -30.52 33.51
N PHE A 643 -24.39 -29.45 33.44
CA PHE A 643 -24.05 -28.77 32.19
C PHE A 643 -22.72 -29.29 31.61
N THR A 644 -22.76 -30.51 31.09
CA THR A 644 -21.61 -31.26 30.54
C THR A 644 -20.93 -30.56 29.35
N PRO A 645 -19.66 -30.90 29.04
CA PRO A 645 -18.92 -30.28 27.93
C PRO A 645 -19.62 -30.43 26.57
N GLU A 646 -20.27 -31.57 26.32
CA GLU A 646 -21.11 -31.80 25.13
C GLU A 646 -22.09 -30.63 24.91
N LYS A 647 -22.86 -30.29 25.95
CA LYS A 647 -23.88 -29.24 25.91
C LYS A 647 -23.25 -27.87 25.71
N PHE A 648 -22.10 -27.62 26.35
CA PHE A 648 -21.36 -26.37 26.17
C PHE A 648 -20.87 -26.19 24.73
N PHE A 649 -20.20 -27.19 24.14
CA PHE A 649 -19.65 -27.06 22.78
C PHE A 649 -20.75 -26.99 21.71
N PHE A 650 -21.87 -27.71 21.85
CA PHE A 650 -23.01 -27.51 20.96
C PHE A 650 -23.70 -26.14 21.16
N ALA A 651 -23.84 -25.64 22.39
CA ALA A 651 -24.37 -24.29 22.63
C ALA A 651 -23.43 -23.20 22.09
N TYR A 652 -22.12 -23.42 22.14
CA TYR A 652 -21.10 -22.50 21.65
C TYR A 652 -21.17 -22.29 20.12
N LEU A 653 -21.84 -23.16 19.35
CA LEU A 653 -22.13 -22.94 17.93
C LEU A 653 -22.92 -21.65 17.63
N VAL A 654 -23.59 -21.09 18.63
CA VAL A 654 -24.21 -19.76 18.54
C VAL A 654 -23.16 -18.67 18.24
N VAL A 655 -21.92 -18.79 18.74
CA VAL A 655 -20.85 -17.80 18.53
C VAL A 655 -20.44 -17.67 17.05
N PRO A 656 -19.98 -18.73 16.33
CA PRO A 656 -19.67 -18.63 14.92
C PRO A 656 -20.90 -18.29 14.05
N ALA A 657 -22.11 -18.71 14.43
CA ALA A 657 -23.32 -18.31 13.74
C ALA A 657 -23.57 -16.79 13.83
N ILE A 658 -23.42 -16.19 15.02
CA ILE A 658 -23.51 -14.74 15.21
C ILE A 658 -22.42 -13.99 14.44
N ILE A 659 -21.17 -14.48 14.44
CA ILE A 659 -20.06 -13.88 13.68
C ILE A 659 -20.35 -13.89 12.18
N LEU A 660 -20.85 -15.00 11.64
CA LEU A 660 -21.21 -15.13 10.23
C LEU A 660 -22.38 -14.20 9.83
N VAL A 661 -23.45 -14.17 10.63
CA VAL A 661 -24.62 -13.29 10.40
C VAL A 661 -24.23 -11.82 10.47
N ALA A 662 -23.41 -11.43 11.46
CA ALA A 662 -22.92 -10.06 11.59
C ALA A 662 -21.98 -9.66 10.43
N GLN A 663 -21.19 -10.57 9.87
CA GLN A 663 -20.42 -10.29 8.66
C GLN A 663 -21.31 -9.95 7.46
N VAL A 664 -22.41 -10.68 7.27
CA VAL A 664 -23.33 -10.44 6.14
C VAL A 664 -24.17 -9.17 6.33
N THR A 665 -24.53 -8.83 7.57
CA THR A 665 -25.51 -7.76 7.88
C THR A 665 -24.89 -6.44 8.37
N LEU A 666 -23.92 -6.52 9.28
CA LEU A 666 -23.36 -5.37 10.00
C LEU A 666 -22.02 -4.92 9.39
N MET A 667 -21.12 -5.83 9.06
CA MET A 667 -19.74 -5.50 8.65
C MET A 667 -19.64 -4.95 7.21
N THR A 668 -18.49 -4.40 6.87
CA THR A 668 -18.12 -3.98 5.51
C THR A 668 -17.25 -5.05 4.84
N PRO A 669 -17.60 -5.57 3.64
CA PRO A 669 -16.86 -6.67 3.01
C PRO A 669 -15.35 -6.41 2.86
N ASP A 670 -15.01 -5.24 2.32
CA ASP A 670 -13.65 -4.85 1.94
C ASP A 670 -12.94 -4.02 3.03
N GLY A 671 -13.52 -3.98 4.25
CA GLY A 671 -13.02 -3.15 5.35
C GLY A 671 -13.08 -1.64 5.08
N TYR A 672 -12.27 -0.90 5.84
CA TYR A 672 -12.11 0.55 5.75
C TYR A 672 -10.76 0.93 5.11
N LYS A 673 -10.74 2.04 4.36
CA LYS A 673 -9.49 2.63 3.86
C LYS A 673 -8.59 3.07 5.02
N SER A 674 -7.29 2.77 4.91
CA SER A 674 -6.23 3.23 5.81
C SER A 674 -6.01 4.74 5.69
N VAL A 675 -5.30 5.32 6.65
CA VAL A 675 -5.01 6.75 6.73
C VAL A 675 -4.17 7.23 5.54
N PRO A 676 -3.09 6.57 5.09
CA PRO A 676 -2.39 6.94 3.85
C PRO A 676 -3.29 6.94 2.61
N GLN A 677 -4.29 6.06 2.54
CA GLN A 677 -5.28 6.06 1.46
C GLN A 677 -6.32 7.19 1.57
N LEU A 678 -6.56 7.71 2.78
CA LEU A 678 -7.40 8.88 3.03
C LEU A 678 -6.62 10.19 2.81
N GLU A 679 -5.33 10.22 3.15
CA GLU A 679 -4.41 11.33 2.92
C GLU A 679 -4.09 11.50 1.44
N ALA A 680 -3.77 10.42 0.72
CA ALA A 680 -3.63 10.46 -0.75
C ALA A 680 -4.95 10.83 -1.45
N LYS A 681 -6.11 10.71 -0.78
CA LYS A 681 -7.38 11.27 -1.24
C LYS A 681 -7.58 12.73 -0.84
N TYR A 682 -6.97 13.17 0.26
CA TYR A 682 -6.94 14.55 0.74
C TYR A 682 -6.10 15.42 -0.20
N GLU A 683 -4.85 15.03 -0.48
CA GLU A 683 -3.96 15.70 -1.44
C GLU A 683 -4.64 15.88 -2.80
N ARG A 684 -5.30 14.81 -3.30
CA ARG A 684 -6.10 14.83 -4.54
C ARG A 684 -7.39 15.65 -4.47
N ALA A 685 -7.85 16.04 -3.28
CA ALA A 685 -8.99 16.93 -3.06
C ALA A 685 -8.53 18.37 -2.74
N GLU A 686 -7.29 18.56 -2.35
CA GLU A 686 -6.68 19.88 -2.12
C GLU A 686 -6.28 20.54 -3.45
N ASP A 687 -5.85 19.74 -4.43
CA ASP A 687 -5.51 20.17 -5.79
C ASP A 687 -6.71 20.83 -6.52
N ALA A 688 -6.77 22.16 -6.43
CA ALA A 688 -7.77 23.00 -7.07
C ALA A 688 -7.68 23.03 -8.61
N THR A 689 -6.59 22.54 -9.22
CA THR A 689 -6.50 22.45 -10.70
C THR A 689 -7.50 21.44 -11.25
N ARG A 690 -7.92 20.47 -10.43
CA ARG A 690 -8.93 19.44 -10.76
C ARG A 690 -10.36 19.97 -10.85
N ASP A 691 -10.62 21.20 -10.42
CA ASP A 691 -11.90 21.88 -10.66
C ASP A 691 -12.06 22.25 -12.15
N VAL A 692 -10.95 22.29 -12.92
CA VAL A 692 -10.89 22.55 -14.36
C VAL A 692 -10.78 21.22 -15.13
N HIS A 693 -11.54 21.08 -16.21
CA HIS A 693 -11.48 19.92 -17.09
C HIS A 693 -11.40 20.37 -18.55
N ASP A 694 -10.73 19.60 -19.41
CA ASP A 694 -10.53 19.91 -20.85
C ASP A 694 -11.86 19.96 -21.64
N SER A 695 -12.97 19.50 -21.05
CA SER A 695 -14.33 19.61 -21.60
C SER A 695 -15.09 20.86 -21.15
N ASP A 696 -14.46 21.71 -20.33
CA ASP A 696 -15.00 23.05 -20.04
C ASP A 696 -14.86 23.98 -21.25
N ASP A 697 -13.91 23.70 -22.15
CA ASP A 697 -13.60 24.55 -23.31
C ASP A 697 -14.69 24.50 -24.41
N GLU A 698 -15.61 23.54 -24.33
CA GLU A 698 -16.79 23.40 -25.22
C GLU A 698 -18.05 24.09 -24.67
N LEU A 699 -18.01 24.63 -23.45
CA LEU A 699 -19.16 25.16 -22.72
C LEU A 699 -19.14 26.69 -22.63
N SER A 700 -20.30 27.33 -22.43
CA SER A 700 -20.35 28.80 -22.34
C SER A 700 -19.74 29.33 -21.02
N ASP A 701 -19.19 30.55 -21.04
CA ASP A 701 -18.58 31.22 -19.87
C ASP A 701 -19.45 31.15 -18.58
N ASN A 702 -20.78 31.16 -18.71
CA ASN A 702 -21.72 31.08 -17.59
C ASN A 702 -21.90 29.64 -17.07
N GLU A 703 -21.94 28.65 -17.97
CA GLU A 703 -22.05 27.23 -17.61
C GLU A 703 -20.75 26.73 -16.98
N VAL A 704 -19.60 27.11 -17.53
CA VAL A 704 -18.27 26.82 -16.97
C VAL A 704 -18.16 27.38 -15.54
N ARG A 705 -18.58 28.63 -15.31
CA ARG A 705 -18.59 29.21 -13.95
C ARG A 705 -19.49 28.43 -12.99
N LYS A 706 -20.70 28.05 -13.41
CA LYS A 706 -21.63 27.27 -12.59
C LYS A 706 -21.08 25.87 -12.26
N LEU A 707 -20.52 25.18 -13.25
CA LEU A 707 -19.93 23.84 -13.08
C LEU A 707 -18.67 23.87 -12.22
N ARG A 708 -17.78 24.85 -12.41
CA ARG A 708 -16.58 25.01 -11.56
C ARG A 708 -16.95 25.40 -10.12
N ALA A 709 -18.01 26.19 -9.92
CA ALA A 709 -18.54 26.44 -8.57
C ALA A 709 -19.07 25.16 -7.91
N GLN A 710 -19.86 24.34 -8.62
CA GLN A 710 -20.36 23.07 -8.11
C GLN A 710 -19.23 22.04 -7.84
N ARG A 711 -18.19 21.98 -8.68
CA ARG A 711 -17.01 21.14 -8.45
C ARG A 711 -16.24 21.59 -7.20
N ARG A 712 -16.02 22.90 -7.05
CA ARG A 712 -15.40 23.49 -5.85
C ARG A 712 -16.21 23.17 -4.60
N GLU A 713 -17.52 23.39 -4.61
CA GLU A 713 -18.41 23.10 -3.48
C GLU A 713 -18.37 21.61 -3.10
N HIS A 714 -18.38 20.71 -4.08
CA HIS A 714 -18.19 19.28 -3.85
C HIS A 714 -16.80 18.93 -3.28
N ARG A 715 -15.75 19.62 -3.74
CA ARG A 715 -14.36 19.45 -3.28
C ARG A 715 -14.19 19.94 -1.84
N GLU A 716 -14.72 21.12 -1.51
CA GLU A 716 -14.74 21.71 -0.16
C GLU A 716 -15.57 20.84 0.81
N SER A 717 -16.75 20.36 0.39
CA SER A 717 -17.55 19.41 1.18
C SER A 717 -16.79 18.10 1.46
N LYS A 718 -16.02 17.61 0.49
CA LYS A 718 -15.24 16.37 0.62
C LYS A 718 -13.99 16.54 1.47
N LEU A 719 -13.37 17.72 1.45
CA LEU A 719 -12.30 18.09 2.38
C LEU A 719 -12.85 18.12 3.82
N ALA A 720 -13.98 18.78 4.05
CA ALA A 720 -14.62 18.81 5.37
C ALA A 720 -15.02 17.42 5.91
N GLU A 721 -15.45 16.49 5.04
CA GLU A 721 -15.68 15.08 5.42
C GLU A 721 -14.38 14.34 5.79
N LEU A 722 -13.25 14.68 5.18
CA LEU A 722 -11.94 14.12 5.50
C LEU A 722 -11.32 14.74 6.76
N ASP A 723 -11.40 16.05 6.95
CA ASP A 723 -10.98 16.76 8.17
C ASP A 723 -11.70 16.17 9.40
N LYS A 724 -13.00 15.87 9.27
CA LYS A 724 -13.79 15.23 10.33
C LYS A 724 -13.32 13.81 10.70
N LEU A 725 -12.51 13.16 9.86
CA LEU A 725 -11.92 11.84 10.13
C LEU A 725 -10.44 11.89 10.52
N LEU A 726 -9.69 12.84 9.96
CA LEU A 726 -8.23 12.93 10.06
C LEU A 726 -7.77 13.98 11.08
N GLY A 727 -8.64 14.91 11.46
CA GLY A 727 -8.30 16.17 12.12
C GLY A 727 -8.04 17.28 11.10
N ASP A 728 -7.99 18.52 11.60
CA ASP A 728 -7.63 19.70 10.81
C ASP A 728 -6.13 19.72 10.46
N ALA A 729 -5.67 20.78 9.80
CA ALA A 729 -4.27 20.92 9.41
C ALA A 729 -3.33 20.96 10.64
N ASP A 730 -3.70 21.71 11.68
CA ASP A 730 -2.91 21.86 12.91
C ASP A 730 -2.80 20.52 13.67
N PHE A 731 -3.89 19.75 13.76
CA PHE A 731 -3.88 18.41 14.35
C PHE A 731 -3.00 17.43 13.55
N ARG A 732 -2.98 17.53 12.22
CA ARG A 732 -2.12 16.71 11.36
C ARG A 732 -0.65 17.08 11.48
N GLU A 733 -0.28 18.36 11.42
CA GLU A 733 1.12 18.80 11.63
C GLU A 733 1.59 18.45 13.05
N ALA A 734 0.75 18.64 14.08
CA ALA A 734 1.05 18.22 15.45
C ALA A 734 1.20 16.70 15.59
N ARG A 735 0.40 15.91 14.85
CA ARG A 735 0.52 14.44 14.81
C ARG A 735 1.84 14.02 14.15
N GLU A 736 2.18 14.60 13.01
CA GLU A 736 3.42 14.31 12.27
C GLU A 736 4.65 14.66 13.09
N ASN A 737 4.73 15.88 13.65
CA ASN A 737 5.81 16.29 14.55
C ASN A 737 5.97 15.32 15.74
N LYS A 738 4.85 14.90 16.36
CA LYS A 738 4.87 13.91 17.46
C LYS A 738 5.25 12.49 17.01
N GLU A 739 5.03 12.13 15.75
CA GLU A 739 5.51 10.87 15.16
C GLU A 739 7.02 10.94 14.88
N GLU A 740 7.53 12.04 14.33
CA GLU A 740 8.97 12.28 14.16
C GLU A 740 9.73 12.29 15.51
N GLU A 741 9.22 12.99 16.52
CA GLU A 741 9.76 12.97 17.89
C GLU A 741 9.82 11.54 18.45
N ARG A 742 8.78 10.73 18.24
CA ARG A 742 8.74 9.32 18.69
C ARG A 742 9.73 8.45 17.93
N HIS A 743 9.89 8.66 16.62
CA HIS A 743 10.88 7.96 15.81
C HIS A 743 12.30 8.29 16.28
N ALA A 744 12.61 9.56 16.54
CA ALA A 744 13.88 10.00 17.13
C ALA A 744 14.11 9.41 18.53
N ALA A 745 13.10 9.46 19.41
CA ALA A 745 13.16 8.91 20.77
C ALA A 745 13.36 7.38 20.81
N SER A 746 12.96 6.65 19.75
CA SER A 746 13.19 5.21 19.66
C SER A 746 14.67 4.83 19.61
N GLY A 747 15.51 5.70 19.04
CA GLY A 747 16.95 5.51 18.85
C GLY A 747 17.35 4.42 17.84
N VAL A 748 16.41 3.70 17.24
CA VAL A 748 16.66 2.58 16.31
C VAL A 748 15.77 2.58 15.06
N TRP A 749 14.93 3.61 14.89
CA TRP A 749 14.10 3.79 13.71
C TRP A 749 14.95 3.74 12.43
N GLY A 750 14.52 2.95 11.44
CA GLY A 750 15.21 2.88 10.15
C GLY A 750 16.37 1.89 10.08
N ALA A 751 16.76 1.23 11.18
CA ALA A 751 18.02 0.48 11.29
C ALA A 751 18.26 -0.58 10.19
N LEU A 752 17.21 -1.21 9.67
CA LEU A 752 17.27 -2.16 8.55
C LEU A 752 16.23 -1.88 7.46
N HIS A 753 15.59 -0.70 7.45
CA HIS A 753 14.56 -0.37 6.46
C HIS A 753 15.13 -0.42 5.03
N GLY A 754 14.32 -0.88 4.07
CA GLY A 754 14.73 -1.03 2.66
C GLY A 754 15.63 -2.24 2.33
N LYS A 755 16.12 -3.00 3.32
CA LYS A 755 16.84 -4.26 3.08
C LYS A 755 15.91 -5.42 2.73
N SER A 756 16.42 -6.43 2.04
CA SER A 756 15.59 -7.62 1.72
C SER A 756 15.23 -8.40 2.99
N ALA A 757 14.05 -9.02 3.02
CA ALA A 757 13.61 -9.82 4.17
C ALA A 757 14.63 -10.91 4.56
N ARG A 758 15.35 -11.47 3.58
CA ARG A 758 16.42 -12.47 3.81
C ARG A 758 17.63 -11.87 4.54
N GLU A 759 18.10 -10.69 4.14
CA GLU A 759 19.19 -9.98 4.84
C GLU A 759 18.77 -9.58 6.27
N GLN A 760 17.53 -9.12 6.42
CA GLN A 760 16.96 -8.77 7.72
C GLN A 760 16.88 -10.00 8.64
N MET A 761 16.45 -11.16 8.14
CA MET A 761 16.41 -12.43 8.90
C MET A 761 17.80 -12.97 9.26
N LEU A 762 18.82 -12.72 8.43
CA LEU A 762 20.21 -13.08 8.74
C LEU A 762 20.91 -12.08 9.70
N SER A 763 20.24 -10.99 10.08
CA SER A 763 20.82 -9.98 10.97
C SER A 763 20.81 -10.41 12.44
N PRO A 764 21.77 -9.94 13.27
CA PRO A 764 21.73 -10.18 14.72
C PRO A 764 20.49 -9.60 15.40
N TRP A 765 19.90 -8.52 14.85
CA TRP A 765 18.64 -7.95 15.32
C TRP A 765 17.50 -8.97 15.28
N PHE A 766 17.37 -9.70 14.16
CA PHE A 766 16.39 -10.76 14.02
C PHE A 766 16.74 -11.95 14.90
N ILE A 767 17.97 -12.45 14.84
CA ILE A 767 18.38 -13.69 15.53
C ILE A 767 18.19 -13.58 17.05
N LEU A 768 18.68 -12.49 17.68
CA LEU A 768 18.57 -12.31 19.14
C LEU A 768 17.11 -12.15 19.59
N MET A 769 16.31 -11.40 18.85
CA MET A 769 14.88 -11.22 19.15
C MET A 769 14.10 -12.54 18.96
N THR A 770 14.41 -13.29 17.91
CA THR A 770 13.81 -14.59 17.61
C THR A 770 14.14 -15.61 18.71
N LEU A 771 15.40 -15.71 19.12
CA LEU A 771 15.83 -16.61 20.21
C LEU A 771 15.11 -16.30 21.53
N LEU A 772 15.01 -15.01 21.89
CA LEU A 772 14.28 -14.60 23.09
C LEU A 772 12.78 -14.97 22.99
N THR A 773 12.19 -14.79 21.81
CA THR A 773 10.76 -15.03 21.57
C THR A 773 10.39 -16.50 21.58
N VAL A 774 11.16 -17.33 20.88
CA VAL A 774 11.04 -18.79 20.92
C VAL A 774 11.08 -19.28 22.36
N LEU A 775 12.06 -18.81 23.14
CA LEU A 775 12.24 -19.22 24.53
C LEU A 775 11.10 -18.75 25.44
N GLN A 776 10.66 -17.49 25.32
CA GLN A 776 9.57 -16.98 26.17
C GLN A 776 8.20 -17.54 25.78
N MET A 777 7.92 -17.81 24.51
CA MET A 777 6.67 -18.45 24.09
C MET A 777 6.57 -19.88 24.63
N LEU A 778 7.64 -20.67 24.48
CA LEU A 778 7.73 -22.03 25.02
C LEU A 778 7.53 -22.02 26.54
N ARG A 779 8.20 -21.10 27.23
CA ARG A 779 8.09 -20.92 28.69
C ARG A 779 6.67 -20.52 29.12
N MET A 780 6.05 -19.55 28.45
CA MET A 780 4.71 -19.07 28.81
C MET A 780 3.65 -20.16 28.61
N ASN A 781 3.73 -20.91 27.52
CA ASN A 781 2.81 -21.99 27.22
C ASN A 781 3.03 -23.21 28.15
N PHE A 782 4.29 -23.53 28.49
CA PHE A 782 4.61 -24.53 29.51
C PHE A 782 3.98 -24.16 30.86
N PHE A 783 4.13 -22.90 31.31
CA PHE A 783 3.51 -22.42 32.55
C PHE A 783 1.98 -22.53 32.53
N ILE A 784 1.29 -22.12 31.44
CA ILE A 784 -0.17 -22.21 31.34
C ILE A 784 -0.68 -23.65 31.50
N ALA A 785 0.00 -24.64 30.90
CA ALA A 785 -0.43 -26.04 30.97
C ALA A 785 -0.16 -26.72 32.32
N THR A 786 0.91 -26.31 33.01
CA THR A 786 1.46 -27.01 34.17
C THR A 786 1.37 -26.21 35.48
N ILE A 787 0.81 -24.99 35.50
CA ILE A 787 0.73 -24.15 36.71
C ILE A 787 0.20 -24.90 37.94
N ARG A 788 -0.86 -25.71 37.78
CA ARG A 788 -1.42 -26.54 38.85
C ARG A 788 -0.40 -27.56 39.36
N THR A 789 0.13 -28.41 38.47
CA THR A 789 1.04 -29.50 38.83
C THR A 789 2.39 -28.98 39.37
N GLN A 790 2.92 -27.89 38.80
CA GLN A 790 4.12 -27.23 39.31
C GLN A 790 3.96 -26.78 40.77
N TYR A 791 2.90 -26.02 41.08
CA TYR A 791 2.69 -25.53 42.44
C TYR A 791 2.25 -26.62 43.42
N GLU A 792 1.68 -27.72 42.94
CA GLU A 792 1.37 -28.88 43.77
C GLU A 792 2.64 -29.56 44.27
N VAL A 793 3.60 -29.84 43.37
CA VAL A 793 4.93 -30.38 43.73
C VAL A 793 5.74 -29.39 44.56
N MET A 794 5.74 -28.10 44.19
CA MET A 794 6.55 -27.08 44.90
C MET A 794 6.04 -26.73 46.30
N LEU A 795 4.74 -26.91 46.59
CA LEU A 795 4.13 -26.58 47.89
C LEU A 795 3.74 -27.81 48.71
N GLY A 796 3.78 -29.02 48.13
CA GLY A 796 3.33 -30.25 48.77
C GLY A 796 1.83 -30.23 49.14
N SER A 797 1.01 -29.46 48.42
CA SER A 797 -0.40 -29.27 48.76
C SER A 797 -1.28 -28.90 47.57
N GLU A 798 -2.13 -29.84 47.18
CA GLU A 798 -3.19 -29.72 46.19
C GLU A 798 -4.15 -28.55 46.46
N LYS A 799 -4.49 -28.28 47.73
CA LYS A 799 -5.35 -27.15 48.12
C LYS A 799 -4.68 -25.79 47.87
N LEU A 800 -3.37 -25.69 48.08
CA LEU A 800 -2.63 -24.45 47.82
C LEU A 800 -2.41 -24.24 46.31
N SER A 801 -2.16 -25.30 45.54
CA SER A 801 -2.04 -25.21 44.08
C SER A 801 -3.37 -24.85 43.42
N LYS A 802 -4.50 -25.45 43.86
CA LYS A 802 -5.86 -25.09 43.41
C LYS A 802 -6.17 -23.61 43.65
N ASN A 803 -5.76 -23.03 44.79
CA ASN A 803 -5.93 -21.59 45.05
C ASN A 803 -5.13 -20.71 44.07
N ILE A 804 -3.89 -21.06 43.76
CA ILE A 804 -3.05 -20.30 42.81
C ILE A 804 -3.59 -20.43 41.38
N ASN A 805 -4.05 -21.62 40.96
CA ASN A 805 -4.69 -21.84 39.66
C ASN A 805 -5.96 -20.99 39.52
N SER A 806 -6.85 -21.01 40.52
CA SER A 806 -8.07 -20.21 40.50
C SER A 806 -7.79 -18.70 40.46
N PHE A 807 -6.74 -18.24 41.13
CA PHE A 807 -6.29 -16.85 41.00
C PHE A 807 -5.76 -16.55 39.59
N PHE A 808 -4.98 -17.46 39.00
CA PHE A 808 -4.49 -17.34 37.63
C PHE A 808 -5.63 -17.29 36.60
N ASP A 809 -6.61 -18.19 36.70
CA ASP A 809 -7.77 -18.26 35.80
C ASP A 809 -8.53 -16.92 35.75
N ILE A 810 -8.65 -16.22 36.89
CA ILE A 810 -9.27 -14.89 36.99
C ILE A 810 -8.32 -13.77 36.56
N ALA A 811 -7.05 -13.84 36.97
CA ALA A 811 -6.06 -12.80 36.71
C ALA A 811 -5.73 -12.67 35.22
N LEU A 812 -5.66 -13.78 34.47
CA LEU A 812 -5.28 -13.77 33.06
C LEU A 812 -6.24 -12.91 32.20
N PRO A 813 -7.58 -13.11 32.22
CA PRO A 813 -8.51 -12.24 31.50
C PRO A 813 -8.51 -10.78 32.00
N VAL A 814 -8.53 -10.59 33.33
CA VAL A 814 -8.65 -9.26 33.94
C VAL A 814 -7.41 -8.40 33.65
N GLY A 815 -6.22 -8.98 33.79
CA GLY A 815 -4.97 -8.27 33.59
C GLY A 815 -4.63 -8.04 32.12
N GLY A 816 -5.09 -8.87 31.18
CA GLY A 816 -5.04 -8.55 29.75
C GLY A 816 -5.73 -7.21 29.44
N VAL A 817 -6.94 -7.01 29.97
CA VAL A 817 -7.68 -5.75 29.83
C VAL A 817 -7.04 -4.61 30.65
N ALA A 818 -6.68 -4.86 31.91
CA ALA A 818 -6.18 -3.83 32.81
C ALA A 818 -4.75 -3.34 32.50
N ALA A 819 -3.87 -4.20 31.96
CA ALA A 819 -2.51 -3.84 31.57
C ALA A 819 -2.45 -3.03 30.27
N THR A 820 -3.45 -3.21 29.40
CA THR A 820 -3.50 -2.62 28.05
C THR A 820 -3.21 -1.09 28.01
N PRO A 821 -3.81 -0.23 28.85
CA PRO A 821 -3.50 1.20 28.86
C PRO A 821 -2.07 1.54 29.32
N PHE A 822 -1.54 0.78 30.28
CA PHE A 822 -0.18 0.96 30.81
C PHE A 822 0.87 0.53 29.79
N ILE A 823 0.64 -0.58 29.08
CA ILE A 823 1.50 -1.05 27.99
C ILE A 823 1.58 -0.02 26.87
N GLY A 824 0.45 0.59 26.49
CA GLY A 824 0.45 1.72 25.55
C GLY A 824 1.34 2.87 26.02
N MET A 825 1.10 3.37 27.23
CA MET A 825 1.89 4.45 27.81
C MET A 825 3.41 4.13 27.85
N LEU A 826 3.78 2.87 28.06
CA LEU A 826 5.18 2.43 28.05
C LEU A 826 5.77 2.43 26.63
N LEU A 827 5.07 1.88 25.64
CA LEU A 827 5.53 1.85 24.23
C LEU A 827 5.55 3.25 23.57
N ASP A 828 4.83 4.21 24.14
CA ASP A 828 4.77 5.58 23.65
C ASP A 828 5.96 6.42 24.10
N ASN A 829 6.37 6.26 25.36
CA ASN A 829 7.32 7.14 26.03
C ASN A 829 8.71 6.51 26.25
N ALA A 830 8.85 5.19 26.13
CA ALA A 830 10.14 4.51 26.26
C ALA A 830 10.86 4.37 24.91
N SER A 831 12.17 4.60 24.90
CA SER A 831 13.03 4.19 23.79
C SER A 831 13.01 2.66 23.65
N THR A 832 13.27 2.14 22.45
CA THR A 832 13.19 0.69 22.18
C THR A 832 14.12 -0.12 23.09
N GLY A 833 15.31 0.41 23.39
CA GLY A 833 16.25 -0.20 24.33
C GLY A 833 15.80 -0.18 25.80
N ASN A 834 15.03 0.82 26.23
CA ASN A 834 14.48 0.89 27.58
C ASN A 834 13.25 -0.02 27.72
N MET A 835 12.40 -0.05 26.69
CA MET A 835 11.27 -0.95 26.59
C MET A 835 11.72 -2.42 26.69
N LEU A 836 12.74 -2.82 25.92
CA LEU A 836 13.31 -4.17 26.02
C LEU A 836 13.96 -4.44 27.38
N ALA A 837 14.55 -3.43 28.04
CA ALA A 837 15.09 -3.60 29.39
C ALA A 837 13.99 -3.88 30.43
N VAL A 838 12.84 -3.20 30.35
CA VAL A 838 11.66 -3.50 31.17
C VAL A 838 11.11 -4.90 30.87
N LEU A 839 11.05 -5.28 29.59
CA LEU A 839 10.61 -6.61 29.17
C LEU A 839 11.49 -7.71 29.76
N VAL A 840 12.82 -7.56 29.67
CA VAL A 840 13.79 -8.52 30.21
C VAL A 840 13.77 -8.56 31.74
N ALA A 841 13.57 -7.41 32.40
CA ALA A 841 13.38 -7.36 33.84
C ALA A 841 12.14 -8.17 34.27
N LEU A 842 11.01 -8.03 33.57
CA LEU A 842 9.80 -8.82 33.83
C LEU A 842 10.00 -10.31 33.54
N VAL A 843 10.66 -10.68 32.43
CA VAL A 843 11.08 -12.08 32.14
C VAL A 843 11.87 -12.66 33.31
N THR A 844 12.83 -11.89 33.84
CA THR A 844 13.68 -12.28 34.97
C THR A 844 12.88 -12.42 36.26
N LEU A 845 11.95 -11.49 36.55
CA LEU A 845 11.10 -11.52 37.75
C LEU A 845 10.15 -12.72 37.74
N VAL A 846 9.44 -12.97 36.62
CA VAL A 846 8.65 -14.20 36.42
C VAL A 846 9.56 -15.43 36.52
N GLY A 847 10.81 -15.34 36.04
CA GLY A 847 11.85 -16.36 36.19
C GLY A 847 12.11 -16.74 37.65
N PHE A 848 12.45 -15.73 38.43
CA PHE A 848 12.79 -15.82 39.84
C PHE A 848 11.61 -16.30 40.69
N PHE A 849 10.47 -15.59 40.67
CA PHE A 849 9.32 -15.95 41.49
C PHE A 849 8.68 -17.28 41.09
N GLY A 850 8.70 -17.64 39.81
CA GLY A 850 8.26 -18.97 39.34
C GLY A 850 9.17 -20.14 39.76
N SER A 851 10.37 -19.85 40.28
CA SER A 851 11.30 -20.87 40.78
C SER A 851 11.28 -21.00 42.32
N LEU A 852 10.50 -20.16 43.03
CA LEU A 852 10.45 -20.14 44.49
C LEU A 852 9.31 -21.01 45.05
N PRO A 853 9.57 -22.02 45.90
CA PRO A 853 8.56 -22.87 46.53
C PRO A 853 7.86 -22.17 47.72
N PHE A 854 7.34 -20.96 47.51
CA PHE A 854 6.62 -20.19 48.52
C PHE A 854 5.22 -19.79 48.04
N TYR A 855 4.22 -19.99 48.87
CA TYR A 855 2.81 -19.72 48.53
C TYR A 855 2.59 -18.28 48.02
N TRP A 856 3.15 -17.28 48.71
CA TRP A 856 3.05 -15.86 48.30
C TRP A 856 3.77 -15.58 46.97
N ALA A 857 4.88 -16.28 46.69
CA ALA A 857 5.64 -16.10 45.46
C ALA A 857 4.84 -16.58 44.23
N GLY A 858 3.95 -17.56 44.39
CA GLY A 858 3.01 -17.99 43.35
C GLY A 858 2.10 -16.85 42.86
N PHE A 859 1.47 -16.10 43.78
CA PHE A 859 0.64 -14.94 43.41
C PHE A 859 1.46 -13.84 42.74
N VAL A 860 2.65 -13.55 43.25
CA VAL A 860 3.56 -12.54 42.67
C VAL A 860 4.02 -12.96 41.27
N ASN A 861 4.32 -14.25 41.04
CA ASN A 861 4.64 -14.80 39.73
C ASN A 861 3.47 -14.63 38.75
N VAL A 862 2.24 -14.98 39.16
CA VAL A 862 1.03 -14.79 38.34
C VAL A 862 0.83 -13.31 37.97
N ILE A 863 0.98 -12.38 38.92
CA ILE A 863 0.85 -10.94 38.64
C ILE A 863 1.88 -10.49 37.58
N PHE A 864 3.15 -10.85 37.73
CA PHE A 864 4.17 -10.49 36.74
C PHE A 864 3.97 -11.21 35.40
N PHE A 865 3.50 -12.46 35.39
CA PHE A 865 3.19 -13.21 34.16
C PHE A 865 2.10 -12.51 33.34
N VAL A 866 1.02 -12.12 34.01
CA VAL A 866 -0.14 -11.47 33.38
C VAL A 866 0.20 -10.05 32.87
N LEU A 867 1.17 -9.37 33.47
CA LEU A 867 1.72 -8.12 32.91
C LEU A 867 2.69 -8.38 31.75
N LEU A 868 3.54 -9.40 31.87
CA LEU A 868 4.57 -9.75 30.89
C LEU A 868 3.95 -10.16 29.55
N ARG A 869 2.93 -11.02 29.55
CA ARG A 869 2.36 -11.62 28.33
C ARG A 869 1.86 -10.58 27.30
N PRO A 870 0.88 -9.71 27.60
CA PRO A 870 0.41 -8.68 26.66
C PRO A 870 1.50 -7.64 26.33
N LEU A 871 2.39 -7.33 27.28
CA LEU A 871 3.54 -6.45 27.01
C LEU A 871 4.46 -7.09 25.97
N TYR A 872 4.74 -8.39 26.07
CA TYR A 872 5.66 -9.11 25.17
C TYR A 872 5.18 -9.06 23.72
N TYR A 873 3.91 -9.39 23.46
CA TYR A 873 3.35 -9.32 22.10
C TYR A 873 3.37 -7.90 21.53
N SER A 874 3.04 -6.89 22.36
CA SER A 874 3.00 -5.49 21.95
C SER A 874 4.41 -4.94 21.67
N ALA A 875 5.36 -5.20 22.57
CA ALA A 875 6.78 -4.89 22.45
C ALA A 875 7.42 -5.51 21.20
N MET A 876 7.04 -6.75 20.89
CA MET A 876 7.50 -7.48 19.72
C MET A 876 7.07 -6.86 18.41
N SER A 877 5.79 -6.49 18.30
CA SER A 877 5.26 -5.79 17.13
C SER A 877 5.94 -4.43 16.96
N ASP A 878 6.05 -3.65 18.04
CA ASP A 878 6.69 -2.34 18.06
C ASP A 878 8.18 -2.40 17.64
N TYR A 879 8.93 -3.36 18.18
CA TYR A 879 10.32 -3.63 17.79
C TYR A 879 10.42 -3.98 16.29
N ALA A 880 9.56 -4.88 15.81
CA ALA A 880 9.60 -5.33 14.43
C ALA A 880 9.35 -4.16 13.44
N THR A 881 8.35 -3.32 13.72
CA THR A 881 8.08 -2.10 12.95
C THR A 881 9.26 -1.13 12.97
N LYS A 882 9.78 -0.80 14.16
CA LYS A 882 10.85 0.21 14.31
C LYS A 882 12.17 -0.21 13.67
N VAL A 883 12.53 -1.49 13.72
CA VAL A 883 13.82 -2.01 13.25
C VAL A 883 13.81 -2.45 11.78
N PHE A 884 12.78 -3.20 11.34
CA PHE A 884 12.76 -3.81 10.00
C PHE A 884 11.89 -3.05 8.99
N GLY A 885 10.93 -2.23 9.45
CA GLY A 885 10.07 -1.42 8.60
C GLY A 885 8.78 -2.12 8.17
N PHE A 886 7.91 -1.38 7.48
CA PHE A 886 6.54 -1.81 7.18
C PHE A 886 6.47 -2.82 6.03
N ALA A 887 7.36 -2.69 5.04
CA ALA A 887 7.35 -3.48 3.81
C ALA A 887 7.63 -4.99 4.00
N THR A 888 8.40 -5.36 5.02
CA THR A 888 8.80 -6.76 5.32
C THR A 888 8.23 -7.29 6.63
N PHE A 889 7.42 -6.48 7.34
CA PHE A 889 6.90 -6.79 8.67
C PHE A 889 6.24 -8.17 8.74
N GLY A 890 5.28 -8.48 7.85
CA GLY A 890 4.53 -9.74 7.85
C GLY A 890 5.40 -10.97 7.69
N LYS A 891 6.42 -10.88 6.82
CA LYS A 891 7.44 -11.93 6.67
C LYS A 891 8.21 -12.13 7.97
N ILE A 892 8.72 -11.06 8.58
CA ILE A 892 9.57 -11.17 9.76
C ILE A 892 8.79 -11.56 11.01
N TYR A 893 7.73 -10.82 11.35
CA TYR A 893 6.89 -11.09 12.50
C TYR A 893 6.23 -12.47 12.37
N GLY A 894 5.70 -12.79 11.18
CA GLY A 894 5.12 -14.10 10.88
C GLY A 894 6.13 -15.24 11.04
N THR A 895 7.37 -15.10 10.55
CA THR A 895 8.41 -16.11 10.74
C THR A 895 8.82 -16.27 12.22
N ILE A 896 8.95 -15.18 12.98
CA ILE A 896 9.27 -15.24 14.43
C ILE A 896 8.19 -16.04 15.18
N ILE A 897 6.92 -15.69 14.98
CA ILE A 897 5.81 -16.36 15.65
C ILE A 897 5.66 -17.80 15.17
N CYS A 898 5.78 -18.08 13.88
CA CYS A 898 5.74 -19.43 13.32
C CYS A 898 6.85 -20.33 13.89
N LEU A 899 8.10 -19.84 13.94
CA LEU A 899 9.22 -20.57 14.55
C LEU A 899 8.97 -20.85 16.04
N SER A 900 8.43 -19.88 16.78
CA SER A 900 8.05 -20.08 18.19
C SER A 900 6.94 -21.14 18.35
N GLY A 901 5.98 -21.19 17.41
CA GLY A 901 4.94 -22.22 17.37
C GLY A 901 5.53 -23.60 17.13
N LEU A 902 6.40 -23.77 16.14
CA LEU A 902 7.05 -25.06 15.88
C LEU A 902 7.87 -25.55 17.07
N VAL A 903 8.53 -24.66 17.81
CA VAL A 903 9.28 -25.02 19.02
C VAL A 903 8.37 -25.31 20.22
N ASN A 904 7.15 -24.77 20.29
CA ASN A 904 6.18 -25.13 21.33
C ASN A 904 5.81 -26.62 21.33
N LEU A 905 5.97 -27.33 20.21
CA LEU A 905 5.78 -28.79 20.16
C LEU A 905 6.77 -29.58 21.03
N PHE A 906 7.87 -28.97 21.47
CA PHE A 906 8.78 -29.57 22.47
C PHE A 906 8.26 -29.44 23.91
N GLN A 907 7.18 -28.70 24.17
CA GLN A 907 6.62 -28.52 25.51
C GLN A 907 6.34 -29.87 26.23
N PRO A 908 5.71 -30.88 25.60
CA PRO A 908 5.50 -32.18 26.26
C PRO A 908 6.79 -32.99 26.44
N ALA A 909 7.82 -32.77 25.62
CA ALA A 909 9.13 -33.39 25.82
C ALA A 909 9.87 -32.80 27.03
N ILE A 910 9.67 -31.51 27.31
CA ILE A 910 10.19 -30.84 28.52
C ILE A 910 9.43 -31.31 29.76
N ASP A 911 8.12 -31.51 29.63
CA ASP A 911 7.27 -32.05 30.70
C ASP A 911 7.64 -33.50 31.03
N ALA A 912 7.91 -34.33 30.01
CA ALA A 912 8.44 -35.68 30.22
C ALA A 912 9.84 -35.68 30.86
N LEU A 913 10.73 -34.79 30.41
CA LEU A 913 12.05 -34.59 31.03
C LEU A 913 11.95 -34.16 32.51
N ASN A 914 10.93 -33.38 32.87
CA ASN A 914 10.65 -33.00 34.26
C ASN A 914 10.40 -34.23 35.14
N TYR A 915 9.59 -35.16 34.65
CA TYR A 915 9.25 -36.39 35.35
C TYR A 915 10.45 -37.34 35.41
N ASP A 916 11.04 -37.68 34.26
CA ASP A 916 12.06 -38.72 34.15
C ASP A 916 13.41 -38.32 34.78
N ALA A 917 13.85 -37.07 34.58
CA ALA A 917 15.18 -36.62 35.01
C ALA A 917 15.20 -35.77 36.29
N PHE A 918 14.07 -35.12 36.63
CA PHE A 918 13.95 -34.26 37.82
C PHE A 918 12.90 -34.76 38.83
N HIS A 919 12.34 -35.96 38.65
CA HIS A 919 11.34 -36.57 39.53
C HIS A 919 10.13 -35.65 39.80
N GLY A 920 9.70 -34.93 38.76
CA GLY A 920 8.57 -34.00 38.78
C GLY A 920 8.90 -32.61 39.32
N ASN A 921 10.09 -32.36 39.87
CA ASN A 921 10.47 -31.05 40.42
C ASN A 921 10.68 -30.00 39.32
N PRO A 922 9.81 -28.98 39.18
CA PRO A 922 9.88 -28.02 38.06
C PRO A 922 10.97 -26.95 38.22
N ILE A 923 11.61 -26.85 39.40
CA ILE A 923 12.56 -25.77 39.72
C ILE A 923 13.77 -25.74 38.76
N PRO A 924 14.42 -26.86 38.38
CA PRO A 924 15.55 -26.84 37.44
C PRO A 924 15.16 -26.33 36.06
N ILE A 925 13.96 -26.68 35.57
CA ILE A 925 13.43 -26.23 34.27
C ILE A 925 13.07 -24.74 34.32
N ASN A 926 12.38 -24.29 35.37
CA ASN A 926 12.07 -22.87 35.56
C ASN A 926 13.34 -22.02 35.72
N ALA A 927 14.34 -22.52 36.45
CA ALA A 927 15.64 -21.86 36.59
C ALA A 927 16.42 -21.82 35.27
N PHE A 928 16.42 -22.89 34.47
CA PHE A 928 17.01 -22.92 33.13
C PHE A 928 16.39 -21.85 32.22
N PHE A 929 15.05 -21.80 32.14
CA PHE A 929 14.35 -20.79 31.35
C PHE A 929 14.58 -19.37 31.87
N ALA A 930 14.65 -19.18 33.19
CA ALA A 930 14.96 -17.89 33.80
C ALA A 930 16.38 -17.41 33.45
N ILE A 931 17.39 -18.26 33.63
CA ILE A 931 18.79 -17.93 33.35
C ILE A 931 18.99 -17.67 31.86
N LEU A 932 18.55 -18.58 30.98
CA LEU A 932 18.76 -18.45 29.54
C LEU A 932 17.99 -17.25 28.97
N GLY A 933 16.76 -17.01 29.43
CA GLY A 933 15.97 -15.84 29.05
C GLY A 933 16.57 -14.52 29.51
N THR A 934 17.13 -14.48 30.72
CA THR A 934 17.85 -13.31 31.25
C THR A 934 19.13 -13.04 30.46
N VAL A 935 19.93 -14.08 30.17
CA VAL A 935 21.20 -13.94 29.42
C VAL A 935 20.94 -13.46 27.99
N ILE A 936 20.05 -14.12 27.24
CA ILE A 936 19.70 -13.71 25.86
C ILE A 936 19.07 -12.30 25.87
N GLY A 937 18.21 -12.02 26.86
CA GLY A 937 17.59 -10.71 27.05
C GLY A 937 18.60 -9.59 27.28
N ILE A 938 19.56 -9.79 28.19
CA ILE A 938 20.63 -8.80 28.45
C ILE A 938 21.48 -8.59 27.20
N ILE A 939 21.85 -9.66 26.48
CA ILE A 939 22.60 -9.55 25.22
C ILE A 939 21.82 -8.73 24.19
N LEU A 940 20.52 -8.98 24.02
CA LEU A 940 19.65 -8.20 23.12
C LEU A 940 19.57 -6.73 23.54
N VAL A 941 19.33 -6.44 24.82
CA VAL A 941 19.22 -5.06 25.34
C VAL A 941 20.51 -4.29 25.14
N VAL A 942 21.66 -4.87 25.51
CA VAL A 942 22.98 -4.26 25.34
C VAL A 942 23.28 -4.04 23.85
N PHE A 943 23.01 -5.03 23.00
CA PHE A 943 23.18 -4.91 21.55
C PHE A 943 22.33 -3.77 20.96
N VAL A 944 21.04 -3.72 21.26
CA VAL A 944 20.10 -2.69 20.78
C VAL A 944 20.50 -1.30 21.27
N GLN A 945 20.89 -1.16 22.54
CA GLN A 945 21.34 0.14 23.07
C GLN A 945 22.68 0.60 22.46
N VAL A 946 23.63 -0.30 22.23
CA VAL A 946 24.92 0.03 21.60
C VAL A 946 24.73 0.40 20.13
N GLN A 947 23.94 -0.37 19.38
CA GLN A 947 23.67 -0.09 17.97
C GLN A 947 22.80 1.16 17.77
N GLY A 948 21.79 1.38 18.61
CA GLY A 948 20.99 2.60 18.56
C GLY A 948 21.83 3.86 18.79
N ARG A 949 22.80 3.83 19.72
CA ARG A 949 23.78 4.91 19.88
C ARG A 949 24.67 5.13 18.66
N LYS A 950 24.98 4.09 17.87
CA LYS A 950 25.71 4.22 16.61
C LYS A 950 24.84 4.82 15.51
N VAL A 951 23.61 4.32 15.35
CA VAL A 951 22.62 4.83 14.39
C VAL A 951 22.35 6.31 14.64
N MET A 952 22.05 6.72 15.88
CA MET A 952 21.83 8.14 16.23
C MET A 952 23.07 9.01 15.96
N LYS A 953 24.29 8.52 16.21
CA LYS A 953 25.52 9.24 15.84
C LYS A 953 25.73 9.34 14.33
N GLN A 954 25.23 8.39 13.55
CA GLN A 954 25.33 8.43 12.10
C GLN A 954 24.26 9.34 11.49
N ILE A 955 23.01 9.26 11.96
CA ILE A 955 21.94 10.20 11.60
C ILE A 955 22.37 11.63 11.94
N ALA A 956 22.90 11.89 13.15
CA ALA A 956 23.42 13.21 13.50
C ALA A 956 24.57 13.68 12.59
N LYS A 957 25.47 12.77 12.16
CA LYS A 957 26.52 13.10 11.17
C LYS A 957 25.96 13.36 9.77
N GLU A 958 24.94 12.63 9.35
CA GLU A 958 24.28 12.81 8.05
C GLU A 958 23.46 14.10 8.04
N GLU A 959 22.76 14.42 9.12
CA GLU A 959 22.04 15.68 9.33
C GLU A 959 23.03 16.85 9.44
N GLU A 960 24.12 16.75 10.22
CA GLU A 960 25.21 17.75 10.22
C GLU A 960 25.87 17.89 8.83
N ALA A 961 26.01 16.82 8.06
CA ALA A 961 26.55 16.89 6.70
C ALA A 961 25.55 17.53 5.72
N LEU A 962 24.25 17.29 5.91
CA LEU A 962 23.16 17.92 5.16
C LEU A 962 23.04 19.41 5.50
N GLU A 963 23.19 19.78 6.77
CA GLU A 963 23.21 21.16 7.26
C GLU A 963 24.49 21.88 6.81
N ARG A 964 25.66 21.25 6.87
CA ARG A 964 26.89 21.80 6.27
C ARG A 964 26.72 22.00 4.76
N ARG A 965 26.10 21.06 4.03
CA ARG A 965 25.75 21.24 2.60
C ARG A 965 24.70 22.33 2.35
N ARG A 966 23.81 22.60 3.31
CA ARG A 966 22.81 23.70 3.27
C ARG A 966 23.33 25.02 3.84
N GLY A 967 24.56 25.06 4.36
CA GLY A 967 25.10 26.14 5.18
C GLY A 967 26.46 26.67 4.72
N VAL A 968 26.94 26.28 3.53
CA VAL A 968 28.08 26.96 2.89
C VAL A 968 27.58 28.31 2.36
N PRO A 969 28.12 29.45 2.82
CA PRO A 969 27.74 30.75 2.28
C PRO A 969 28.21 30.93 0.83
N GLU A 970 27.50 31.77 0.09
CA GLU A 970 27.75 32.20 -1.30
C GLU A 970 29.05 33.01 -1.52
N SER A 971 30.09 32.81 -0.70
CA SER A 971 31.23 33.75 -0.59
C SER A 971 32.63 33.11 -0.61
N ILE A 972 32.81 31.90 -1.14
CA ILE A 972 34.13 31.22 -1.17
C ILE A 972 34.59 30.75 -2.58
N ALA A 973 33.71 30.46 -3.54
CA ALA A 973 34.14 29.98 -4.86
C ALA A 973 34.52 31.09 -5.88
N GLU A 974 34.66 32.34 -5.43
CA GLU A 974 35.13 33.49 -6.22
C GLU A 974 36.65 33.71 -6.13
N SER A 975 37.36 33.10 -5.16
CA SER A 975 38.79 33.36 -4.92
C SER A 975 39.76 32.32 -5.47
N GLU A 976 39.34 31.43 -6.38
CA GLU A 976 40.22 30.40 -7.00
C GLU A 976 40.28 30.46 -8.53
N PHE A 977 39.83 31.54 -9.16
CA PHE A 977 40.13 31.83 -10.58
C PHE A 977 40.46 33.32 -10.77
N GLU A 978 41.68 33.70 -10.40
CA GLU A 978 42.49 34.72 -11.07
C GLU A 978 43.64 34.03 -11.81
#